data_AF-A0A3T1CYB4-F1
#
_entry.id   AF-A0A3T1CYB4-F1
#
_cell.length_a   1.000
_cell.length_b   1.000
_cell.length_c   1.000
_cell.angle_alpha   90.00
_cell.angle_beta   90.00
_cell.angle_gamma   90.00
#
_symmetry.space_group_name_H-M   'P 1'
#
loop_
_entity.id
_entity.type
_entity.pdbx_description
1 polymer ?
#
loop_
_entity_poly.entity_id
_entity_poly.type
_entity_poly.pdbx_seq_one_letter_code
_entity_poly.pdbx_strand_id
1 'polypeptide(L)'
;MISRTARKVLLVILAITLVFTSQSWSAYTVSAASGASEYGLIQELAKSDYTGRQAGTPGYAKAVSLIESRMKAIGMSPMLEGGKFRQSVPTAVAVLTKEQVSINGKSLALMKDYMPYARSAEGKYTFTGVYDAAAGNASDYKGKVDGLVLFRWLDKDGKFPQGLLDRIQRAVAQGAKGVLVITNGELKVGNYEHPLNGHSISVPVLYISEEAARQAGFKSDYLPVQLPTPKVEMQLTISRTSSSADNLIGVIPGKQEKAVLWVTNIDGFGSLPDGRWYESAISGSAATTMMLDMARYYGEHQPEYTQIFTFVGSKWTGQEGITALANKLNFESIAATVDLYAMGGSADIRIGYTDPSFESFAKASFNQAYYNNDLGNALSNTLRGKTKRLLIVRDQNTWVDDSMADKASAITKAQYESGVKVLLEQGDRMMSQLSKEDSVSFDYEAQAFTPAAFDNPKLTLSRIESKHYTIYADEVYRGQITPSIMKEMDAIYERDAYYNYRSKTGPKIIALFMQDGNKAAVIAGRTDLEGQSEAAGGGFANFNRKDNQIYIYMRSGPYMETIAHESNHALASSNPHSRDQSVLEEWQGQSHFVRYANLKYLEDPAALINSRFANNHEVPDLMRIIANYKTALDWTWFTKLAPNPNGHLYTYYTMGSMYAFLNYKYGEATSRRAIYRNYQDVTRAQQNLIADTGLSLDAFLQAWSSWMARPDAALVSTGSNNEFDYMMLYTLPDPKDGSPASGGNGNTGNAGNAGNNGNIGQALPGTNMKAGSKGNIDFSYQFASKDLSIVSVKLSPTKTGAQFVIIYKSTDSRYVNIFNPPNGDRLLKFQDKVAKPIKGQATFTFTQKEVTTLLGVGLVAFKFGNKNDFLFVRSSDIANLLKKKV
;
A
#
# COMPACT_ATOMS: atom_id res chain seq x y z
N MET A 1 -20.57 -46.18 50.51
CA MET A 1 -20.39 -44.93 51.29
C MET A 1 -19.24 -44.13 50.66
N ILE A 2 -19.55 -43.06 49.94
CA ILE A 2 -18.51 -42.20 49.34
C ILE A 2 -18.04 -41.22 50.42
N SER A 3 -16.72 -41.12 50.63
CA SER A 3 -16.12 -40.35 51.72
C SER A 3 -16.47 -38.86 51.64
N ARG A 4 -16.47 -38.17 52.78
CA ARG A 4 -16.72 -36.72 52.87
C ARG A 4 -15.78 -35.90 51.97
N THR A 5 -14.57 -36.40 51.71
CA THR A 5 -13.59 -35.78 50.81
C THR A 5 -13.99 -35.94 49.35
N ALA A 6 -14.46 -37.11 48.95
CA ALA A 6 -14.93 -37.37 47.59
C ALA A 6 -16.22 -36.59 47.25
N ARG A 7 -17.09 -36.32 48.23
CA ARG A 7 -18.25 -35.41 48.02
C ARG A 7 -17.85 -33.96 47.78
N LYS A 8 -16.77 -33.46 48.41
CA LYS A 8 -16.27 -32.10 48.19
C LYS A 8 -15.59 -31.95 46.82
N VAL A 9 -14.87 -32.98 46.36
CA VAL A 9 -14.26 -32.98 45.02
C VAL A 9 -15.33 -33.09 43.93
N LEU A 10 -16.38 -33.91 44.14
CA LEU A 10 -17.50 -33.99 43.18
C LEU A 10 -18.29 -32.68 43.09
N LEU A 11 -18.50 -31.97 44.21
CA LEU A 11 -19.19 -30.67 44.22
C LEU A 11 -18.37 -29.56 43.55
N VAL A 12 -17.04 -29.59 43.65
CA VAL A 12 -16.16 -28.64 42.94
C VAL A 12 -16.10 -28.94 41.43
N ILE A 13 -16.08 -30.22 41.04
CA ILE A 13 -16.13 -30.61 39.61
C ILE A 13 -17.51 -30.32 38.99
N LEU A 14 -18.61 -30.49 39.74
CA LEU A 14 -19.96 -30.11 39.28
C LEU A 14 -20.12 -28.59 39.17
N ALA A 15 -19.53 -27.81 40.09
CA ALA A 15 -19.53 -26.35 40.03
C ALA A 15 -18.69 -25.80 38.86
N ILE A 16 -17.56 -26.44 38.52
CA ILE A 16 -16.74 -26.05 37.37
C ILE A 16 -17.42 -26.45 36.04
N THR A 17 -18.13 -27.58 35.98
CA THR A 17 -18.87 -27.98 34.76
C THR A 17 -20.14 -27.17 34.51
N LEU A 18 -20.79 -26.61 35.54
CA LEU A 18 -21.89 -25.65 35.40
C LEU A 18 -21.45 -24.24 34.97
N VAL A 19 -20.19 -23.85 35.25
CA VAL A 19 -19.61 -22.58 34.76
C VAL A 19 -19.14 -22.69 33.29
N PHE A 20 -18.84 -23.89 32.79
CA PHE A 20 -18.43 -24.11 31.39
C PHE A 20 -19.56 -24.49 30.42
N THR A 21 -20.78 -24.74 30.89
CA THR A 21 -21.93 -25.11 30.03
C THR A 21 -23.02 -24.04 29.93
N SER A 22 -22.79 -22.85 30.50
CA SER A 22 -23.65 -21.66 30.35
C SER A 22 -23.01 -20.53 29.53
N GLN A 23 -21.99 -20.83 28.72
CA GLN A 23 -21.76 -20.03 27.51
C GLN A 23 -22.77 -20.42 26.43
N SER A 24 -24.05 -20.18 26.73
CA SER A 24 -24.99 -19.83 25.68
C SER A 24 -24.31 -18.73 24.86
N TRP A 25 -24.19 -18.95 23.54
CA TRP A 25 -23.89 -17.92 22.57
C TRP A 25 -24.68 -16.68 22.96
N SER A 26 -24.02 -15.72 23.61
CA SER A 26 -24.56 -14.39 23.69
C SER A 26 -24.48 -13.91 22.26
N ALA A 27 -25.59 -14.01 21.54
CA ALA A 27 -25.81 -13.14 20.40
C ALA A 27 -25.42 -11.76 20.91
N TYR A 28 -24.36 -11.19 20.33
CA TYR A 28 -23.99 -9.80 20.56
C TYR A 28 -25.23 -9.00 20.21
N THR A 29 -26.03 -8.68 21.22
CA THR A 29 -27.19 -7.83 21.06
C THR A 29 -26.61 -6.43 21.07
N VAL A 30 -26.23 -5.97 19.88
CA VAL A 30 -25.95 -4.56 19.63
C VAL A 30 -27.21 -3.81 20.07
N SER A 31 -27.13 -3.09 21.18
CA SER A 31 -28.18 -2.20 21.66
C SER A 31 -28.32 -1.06 20.64
N ALA A 32 -29.16 -1.28 19.63
CA ALA A 32 -29.34 -0.40 18.47
C ALA A 32 -30.05 0.94 18.78
N ALA A 33 -30.37 1.24 20.04
CA ALA A 33 -31.26 2.35 20.38
C ALA A 33 -30.60 3.74 20.49
N SER A 34 -29.26 3.87 20.44
CA SER A 34 -28.57 5.17 20.50
C SER A 34 -27.74 5.50 19.25
N GLY A 35 -27.83 4.69 18.18
CA GLY A 35 -26.78 4.60 17.16
C GLY A 35 -27.15 4.91 15.70
N ALA A 36 -28.29 5.55 15.42
CA ALA A 36 -28.70 5.86 14.04
C ALA A 36 -29.09 7.34 13.88
N SER A 37 -28.21 8.23 14.34
CA SER A 37 -28.50 9.67 14.42
C SER A 37 -28.50 10.37 13.08
N GLU A 38 -27.90 9.79 12.04
CA GLU A 38 -27.69 10.47 10.77
C GLU A 38 -28.85 10.28 9.78
N TYR A 39 -29.91 9.51 10.07
CA TYR A 39 -31.06 9.30 9.17
C TYR A 39 -31.59 10.58 8.49
N GLY A 40 -31.66 11.70 9.24
CA GLY A 40 -32.10 12.99 8.71
C GLY A 40 -31.24 13.54 7.55
N LEU A 41 -29.99 13.09 7.41
CA LEU A 41 -29.09 13.47 6.33
C LEU A 41 -29.57 12.97 4.96
N ILE A 42 -30.31 11.85 4.91
CA ILE A 42 -30.94 11.36 3.66
C ILE A 42 -31.91 12.42 3.14
N GLN A 43 -32.77 12.93 4.03
CA GLN A 43 -33.75 13.98 3.69
C GLN A 43 -33.07 15.30 3.34
N GLU A 44 -31.99 15.66 4.05
CA GLU A 44 -31.22 16.86 3.76
C GLU A 44 -30.60 16.79 2.36
N LEU A 45 -29.86 15.72 2.06
CA LEU A 45 -29.17 15.55 0.77
C LEU A 45 -30.15 15.49 -0.41
N ALA A 46 -31.37 15.02 -0.20
CA ALA A 46 -32.43 14.95 -1.20
C ALA A 46 -33.05 16.31 -1.58
N LYS A 47 -32.81 17.38 -0.82
CA LYS A 47 -33.41 18.70 -1.09
C LYS A 47 -32.97 19.28 -2.44
N SER A 48 -33.83 20.13 -3.01
CA SER A 48 -33.57 20.90 -4.24
C SER A 48 -32.25 21.68 -4.20
N ASP A 49 -31.86 22.14 -3.01
CA ASP A 49 -30.59 22.81 -2.71
C ASP A 49 -29.33 22.07 -3.19
N TYR A 50 -29.43 20.75 -3.35
CA TYR A 50 -28.36 19.88 -3.80
C TYR A 50 -28.47 19.51 -5.27
N THR A 51 -29.55 19.91 -5.96
CA THR A 51 -29.78 19.75 -7.41
C THR A 51 -29.44 18.33 -7.91
N GLY A 52 -29.82 17.32 -7.13
CA GLY A 52 -29.56 15.90 -7.40
C GLY A 52 -28.10 15.45 -7.42
N ARG A 53 -27.19 16.28 -6.92
CA ARG A 53 -25.79 15.94 -6.57
C ARG A 53 -25.00 15.28 -7.70
N GLN A 54 -25.22 15.64 -8.96
CA GLN A 54 -24.36 15.14 -10.04
C GLN A 54 -22.92 15.58 -9.78
N ALA A 55 -21.97 14.65 -9.91
CA ALA A 55 -20.56 14.90 -9.65
C ALA A 55 -20.06 16.14 -10.39
N GLY A 56 -19.31 16.99 -9.67
CA GLY A 56 -18.75 18.23 -10.21
C GLY A 56 -19.73 19.42 -10.29
N THR A 57 -20.98 19.26 -9.87
CA THR A 57 -21.92 20.39 -9.73
C THR A 57 -21.78 21.13 -8.39
N PRO A 58 -22.28 22.38 -8.27
CA PRO A 58 -22.33 23.07 -6.98
C PRO A 58 -23.09 22.30 -5.89
N GLY A 59 -24.17 21.62 -6.26
CA GLY A 59 -24.94 20.76 -5.34
C GLY A 59 -24.12 19.59 -4.80
N TYR A 60 -23.28 18.96 -5.63
CA TYR A 60 -22.32 17.94 -5.19
C TYR A 60 -21.28 18.52 -4.21
N ALA A 61 -20.72 19.69 -4.51
CA ALA A 61 -19.75 20.34 -3.61
C ALA A 61 -20.36 20.70 -2.24
N LYS A 62 -21.65 21.06 -2.21
CA LYS A 62 -22.42 21.27 -0.97
C LYS A 62 -22.57 19.96 -0.20
N ALA A 63 -22.90 18.86 -0.88
CA ALA A 63 -23.00 17.52 -0.27
C ALA A 63 -21.67 17.05 0.33
N VAL A 64 -20.57 17.17 -0.41
CA VAL A 64 -19.22 16.86 0.08
C VAL A 64 -18.91 17.65 1.34
N SER A 65 -19.19 18.96 1.36
CA SER A 65 -18.88 19.80 2.52
C SER A 65 -19.70 19.40 3.76
N LEU A 66 -20.96 19.03 3.57
CA LEU A 66 -21.80 18.51 4.65
C LEU A 66 -21.28 17.17 5.17
N ILE A 67 -21.00 16.20 4.29
CA ILE A 67 -20.49 14.88 4.69
C ILE A 67 -19.13 15.00 5.39
N GLU A 68 -18.22 15.83 4.87
CA GLU A 68 -16.93 16.09 5.53
C GLU A 68 -17.12 16.67 6.95
N SER A 69 -18.08 17.57 7.13
CA SER A 69 -18.38 18.11 8.46
C SER A 69 -18.87 17.03 9.43
N ARG A 70 -19.65 16.06 8.95
CA ARG A 70 -20.07 14.89 9.74
C ARG A 70 -18.89 13.98 10.07
N MET A 71 -18.04 13.68 9.09
CA MET A 71 -16.82 12.88 9.32
C MET A 71 -15.92 13.49 10.40
N LYS A 72 -15.75 14.83 10.38
CA LYS A 72 -15.00 15.56 11.40
C LYS A 72 -15.67 15.49 12.77
N ALA A 73 -16.99 15.67 12.82
CA ALA A 73 -17.76 15.60 14.08
C ALA A 73 -17.70 14.20 14.72
N ILE A 74 -17.65 13.15 13.90
CA ILE A 74 -17.48 11.76 14.32
C ILE A 74 -16.06 11.47 14.83
N GLY A 75 -15.08 12.32 14.51
CA GLY A 75 -13.69 12.12 14.91
C GLY A 75 -12.89 11.23 13.96
N MET A 76 -13.34 11.06 12.71
CA MET A 76 -12.53 10.37 11.70
C MET A 76 -11.20 11.10 11.50
N SER A 77 -10.13 10.36 11.26
CA SER A 77 -8.84 10.92 10.86
C SER A 77 -8.75 11.03 9.34
N PRO A 78 -8.23 12.13 8.79
CA PRO A 78 -8.01 12.25 7.35
C PRO A 78 -6.88 11.33 6.87
N MET A 79 -7.08 10.61 5.77
CA MET A 79 -6.06 9.68 5.22
C MET A 79 -5.11 10.32 4.21
N LEU A 80 -5.52 11.43 3.59
CA LEU A 80 -4.75 12.04 2.50
C LEU A 80 -3.67 12.97 3.02
N GLU A 81 -2.72 13.27 2.15
CA GLU A 81 -1.58 14.10 2.48
C GLU A 81 -1.98 15.48 3.01
N GLY A 82 -1.20 15.93 3.99
CA GLY A 82 -1.47 17.19 4.68
C GLY A 82 -2.70 17.11 5.60
N GLY A 83 -3.12 15.91 6.00
CA GLY A 83 -4.25 15.71 6.90
C GLY A 83 -5.58 16.12 6.26
N LYS A 84 -5.82 15.72 5.01
CA LYS A 84 -7.03 16.07 4.26
C LYS A 84 -7.98 14.88 4.10
N PHE A 85 -9.28 15.15 4.14
CA PHE A 85 -10.31 14.18 3.73
C PHE A 85 -10.53 14.17 2.23
N ARG A 86 -10.42 15.35 1.58
CA ARG A 86 -10.79 15.54 0.18
C ARG A 86 -9.70 15.10 -0.79
N GLN A 87 -10.02 14.15 -1.66
CA GLN A 87 -9.25 13.87 -2.86
C GLN A 87 -9.93 14.57 -4.03
N SER A 88 -9.33 15.63 -4.54
CA SER A 88 -9.88 16.37 -5.67
C SER A 88 -9.70 15.60 -6.97
N VAL A 89 -10.82 15.29 -7.64
CA VAL A 89 -10.84 14.49 -8.87
C VAL A 89 -11.38 15.33 -10.03
N PRO A 90 -10.60 15.56 -11.09
CA PRO A 90 -11.11 16.15 -12.32
C PRO A 90 -12.22 15.29 -12.90
N THR A 91 -13.41 15.87 -13.05
CA THR A 91 -14.61 15.20 -13.52
C THR A 91 -15.18 15.97 -14.70
N ALA A 92 -15.55 15.22 -15.75
CA ALA A 92 -16.24 15.80 -16.88
C ALA A 92 -17.74 15.89 -16.54
N VAL A 93 -18.27 17.10 -16.56
CA VAL A 93 -19.66 17.41 -16.19
C VAL A 93 -20.43 17.78 -17.45
N ALA A 94 -21.62 17.23 -17.61
CA ALA A 94 -22.55 17.61 -18.65
C ALA A 94 -23.94 17.86 -18.06
N VAL A 95 -24.51 19.04 -18.37
CA VAL A 95 -25.84 19.45 -17.92
C VAL A 95 -26.66 19.94 -19.10
N LEU A 96 -27.88 19.41 -19.24
CA LEU A 96 -28.85 19.91 -20.21
C LEU A 96 -29.42 21.23 -19.69
N THR A 97 -29.13 22.33 -20.37
CA THR A 97 -29.52 23.68 -19.92
C THR A 97 -30.70 24.25 -20.72
N LYS A 98 -30.85 23.81 -21.97
CA LYS A 98 -31.98 24.16 -22.82
C LYS A 98 -32.28 23.01 -23.76
N GLU A 99 -33.56 22.80 -23.99
CA GLU A 99 -34.06 21.81 -24.92
C GLU A 99 -35.27 22.34 -25.67
N GLN A 100 -35.41 21.91 -26.92
CA GLN A 100 -36.64 21.98 -27.68
C GLN A 100 -36.59 20.91 -28.76
N VAL A 101 -37.51 19.95 -28.75
CA VAL A 101 -37.61 18.91 -29.79
C VAL A 101 -39.02 18.91 -30.36
N SER A 102 -39.13 18.85 -31.69
CA SER A 102 -40.42 18.71 -32.37
C SER A 102 -40.33 17.79 -33.57
N ILE A 103 -41.42 17.07 -33.83
CA ILE A 103 -41.60 16.27 -35.04
C ILE A 103 -42.86 16.78 -35.76
N ASN A 104 -42.73 17.12 -37.03
CA ASN A 104 -43.81 17.71 -37.85
C ASN A 104 -44.44 18.94 -37.21
N GLY A 105 -43.63 19.79 -36.56
CA GLY A 105 -44.08 20.99 -35.85
C GLY A 105 -44.75 20.73 -34.48
N LYS A 106 -44.97 19.47 -34.10
CA LYS A 106 -45.49 19.13 -32.77
C LYS A 106 -44.35 19.03 -31.77
N SER A 107 -44.38 19.87 -30.73
CA SER A 107 -43.41 19.83 -29.62
C SER A 107 -43.53 18.52 -28.83
N LEU A 108 -42.38 17.96 -28.45
CA LEU A 108 -42.26 16.77 -27.61
C LEU A 108 -41.87 17.17 -26.18
N ALA A 109 -42.35 16.42 -25.19
CA ALA A 109 -42.04 16.63 -23.77
C ALA A 109 -40.82 15.80 -23.31
N LEU A 110 -39.85 16.46 -22.66
CA LEU A 110 -38.67 15.81 -22.08
C LEU A 110 -39.04 14.80 -20.98
N MET A 111 -38.39 13.64 -21.00
CA MET A 111 -38.62 12.47 -20.11
C MET A 111 -39.99 11.81 -20.26
N LYS A 112 -40.79 12.20 -21.26
CA LYS A 112 -42.07 11.57 -21.58
C LYS A 112 -42.10 11.09 -23.02
N ASP A 113 -41.86 12.02 -23.94
CA ASP A 113 -41.87 11.76 -25.37
C ASP A 113 -40.46 11.48 -25.89
N TYR A 114 -39.45 12.14 -25.30
CA TYR A 114 -38.05 11.93 -25.66
C TYR A 114 -37.07 12.12 -24.48
N MET A 115 -35.89 11.54 -24.60
CA MET A 115 -34.77 11.69 -23.65
C MET A 115 -33.44 11.70 -24.43
N PRO A 116 -32.50 12.63 -24.16
CA PRO A 116 -31.20 12.60 -24.81
C PRO A 116 -30.36 11.37 -24.43
N TYR A 117 -29.63 10.82 -25.41
CA TYR A 117 -28.54 9.88 -25.15
C TYR A 117 -27.44 10.54 -24.30
N ALA A 118 -26.81 9.82 -23.37
CA ALA A 118 -25.85 10.42 -22.43
C ALA A 118 -24.72 11.20 -23.12
N ARG A 119 -24.31 10.77 -24.33
CA ARG A 119 -23.23 11.39 -25.12
C ARG A 119 -23.75 12.23 -26.29
N SER A 120 -25.05 12.50 -26.38
CA SER A 120 -25.68 13.20 -27.51
C SER A 120 -25.00 14.54 -27.81
N ALA A 121 -24.79 14.86 -29.09
CA ALA A 121 -24.25 16.16 -29.48
C ALA A 121 -25.23 17.30 -29.13
N GLU A 122 -24.66 18.45 -28.75
CA GLU A 122 -25.43 19.68 -28.63
C GLU A 122 -25.51 20.42 -29.97
N GLY A 123 -26.53 21.24 -30.15
CA GLY A 123 -26.68 22.05 -31.34
C GLY A 123 -28.13 22.26 -31.74
N LYS A 124 -28.30 22.91 -32.89
CA LYS A 124 -29.58 23.06 -33.58
C LYS A 124 -29.53 22.24 -34.85
N TYR A 125 -30.48 21.31 -34.99
CA TYR A 125 -30.54 20.38 -36.10
C TYR A 125 -31.94 20.38 -36.69
N THR A 126 -31.99 20.31 -38.03
CA THR A 126 -33.23 20.14 -38.79
C THR A 126 -33.00 19.02 -39.78
N PHE A 127 -33.84 17.99 -39.71
CA PHE A 127 -33.85 16.87 -40.62
C PHE A 127 -35.18 16.84 -41.36
N THR A 128 -35.13 16.73 -42.69
CA THR A 128 -36.31 16.68 -43.57
C THR A 128 -36.55 15.28 -44.15
N GLY A 129 -35.82 14.28 -43.65
CA GLY A 129 -35.93 12.88 -44.06
C GLY A 129 -35.31 11.97 -43.01
N VAL A 130 -35.87 10.77 -42.88
CA VAL A 130 -35.45 9.77 -41.90
C VAL A 130 -35.24 8.43 -42.59
N TYR A 131 -34.10 7.79 -42.34
CA TYR A 131 -33.90 6.39 -42.72
C TYR A 131 -34.28 5.49 -41.55
N ASP A 132 -35.33 4.71 -41.73
CA ASP A 132 -35.68 3.65 -40.79
C ASP A 132 -34.71 2.49 -41.00
N ALA A 133 -33.91 2.19 -40.00
CA ALA A 133 -32.94 1.10 -40.00
C ALA A 133 -33.44 -0.09 -39.17
N ALA A 134 -34.76 -0.24 -38.93
CA ALA A 134 -35.34 -1.33 -38.17
C ALA A 134 -34.67 -1.52 -36.78
N ALA A 135 -33.83 -2.55 -36.61
CA ALA A 135 -33.10 -2.85 -35.39
C ALA A 135 -31.65 -2.33 -35.42
N GLY A 136 -31.25 -1.55 -36.42
CA GLY A 136 -29.92 -0.95 -36.53
C GLY A 136 -28.80 -1.97 -36.71
N ASN A 137 -29.12 -3.17 -37.20
CA ASN A 137 -28.14 -4.21 -37.51
C ASN A 137 -27.36 -3.88 -38.78
N ALA A 138 -26.25 -4.59 -39.00
CA ALA A 138 -25.45 -4.43 -40.22
C ALA A 138 -26.27 -4.66 -41.50
N SER A 139 -27.15 -5.66 -41.49
CA SER A 139 -28.05 -5.99 -42.61
C SER A 139 -29.11 -4.94 -42.91
N ASP A 140 -29.39 -4.05 -41.95
CA ASP A 140 -30.46 -3.05 -42.08
C ASP A 140 -30.03 -1.86 -42.93
N TYR A 141 -28.73 -1.75 -43.26
CA TYR A 141 -28.19 -0.69 -44.11
C TYR A 141 -27.87 -1.24 -45.50
N LYS A 142 -28.70 -0.91 -46.49
CA LYS A 142 -28.50 -1.32 -47.89
C LYS A 142 -27.44 -0.48 -48.63
N GLY A 143 -26.97 0.60 -48.01
CA GLY A 143 -26.02 1.56 -48.59
C GLY A 143 -25.75 2.71 -47.63
N LYS A 144 -25.12 3.77 -48.15
CA LYS A 144 -24.93 5.02 -47.38
C LYS A 144 -26.27 5.71 -47.15
N VAL A 145 -26.41 6.32 -45.99
CA VAL A 145 -27.56 7.12 -45.57
C VAL A 145 -27.15 8.58 -45.48
N ASP A 146 -28.09 9.50 -45.72
CA ASP A 146 -27.89 10.93 -45.57
C ASP A 146 -29.04 11.53 -44.74
N GLY A 147 -28.72 12.04 -43.55
CA GLY A 147 -29.70 12.62 -42.63
C GLY A 147 -29.90 11.81 -41.34
N LEU A 148 -31.14 11.76 -40.84
CA LEU A 148 -31.48 11.14 -39.55
C LEU A 148 -31.68 9.63 -39.73
N VAL A 149 -31.12 8.82 -38.84
CA VAL A 149 -31.43 7.38 -38.76
C VAL A 149 -32.34 7.10 -37.57
N LEU A 150 -33.29 6.19 -37.74
CA LEU A 150 -34.20 5.70 -36.71
C LEU A 150 -34.02 4.19 -36.53
N PHE A 151 -33.90 3.71 -35.29
CA PHE A 151 -33.97 2.27 -35.00
C PHE A 151 -34.67 1.98 -33.66
N ARG A 152 -35.08 0.73 -33.42
CA ARG A 152 -35.79 0.29 -32.20
C ARG A 152 -34.83 -0.26 -31.15
N TRP A 153 -35.13 -0.10 -29.87
CA TRP A 153 -34.31 -0.62 -28.77
C TRP A 153 -34.08 -2.14 -28.90
N LEU A 154 -35.16 -2.88 -29.08
CA LEU A 154 -35.16 -4.32 -29.35
C LEU A 154 -35.31 -4.61 -30.85
N ASP A 155 -34.99 -5.83 -31.25
CA ASP A 155 -35.32 -6.35 -32.56
C ASP A 155 -36.79 -6.83 -32.66
N LYS A 156 -37.18 -7.32 -33.83
CA LYS A 156 -38.54 -7.81 -34.12
C LYS A 156 -38.98 -8.98 -33.22
N ASP A 157 -38.03 -9.70 -32.62
CA ASP A 157 -38.27 -10.86 -31.76
C ASP A 157 -38.22 -10.47 -30.27
N GLY A 158 -38.13 -9.17 -29.97
CA GLY A 158 -38.04 -8.64 -28.61
C GLY A 158 -36.68 -8.86 -27.95
N LYS A 159 -35.63 -9.13 -28.72
CA LYS A 159 -34.27 -9.38 -28.22
C LYS A 159 -33.40 -8.16 -28.38
N PHE A 160 -32.38 -8.06 -27.53
CA PHE A 160 -31.38 -7.01 -27.64
C PHE A 160 -30.36 -7.39 -28.72
N PRO A 161 -30.31 -6.68 -29.87
CA PRO A 161 -29.54 -7.16 -31.02
C PRO A 161 -28.03 -7.03 -30.79
N GLN A 162 -27.56 -5.85 -30.37
CA GLN A 162 -26.15 -5.48 -30.12
C GLN A 162 -26.10 -4.27 -29.18
N GLY A 163 -24.91 -3.97 -28.64
CA GLY A 163 -24.64 -2.77 -27.84
C GLY A 163 -25.15 -1.50 -28.51
N LEU A 164 -25.79 -0.61 -27.74
CA LEU A 164 -26.39 0.60 -28.29
C LEU A 164 -25.35 1.50 -28.98
N LEU A 165 -24.20 1.71 -28.33
CA LEU A 165 -23.13 2.55 -28.88
C LEU A 165 -22.61 2.00 -30.22
N ASP A 166 -22.48 0.68 -30.37
CA ASP A 166 -22.04 0.04 -31.61
C ASP A 166 -23.03 0.32 -32.75
N ARG A 167 -24.33 0.29 -32.45
CA ARG A 167 -25.40 0.58 -33.41
C ARG A 167 -25.44 2.05 -33.80
N ILE A 168 -25.22 2.96 -32.85
CA ILE A 168 -25.07 4.40 -33.12
C ILE A 168 -23.84 4.65 -34.01
N GLN A 169 -22.68 4.09 -33.67
CA GLN A 169 -21.46 4.24 -34.44
C GLN A 169 -21.59 3.66 -35.85
N ARG A 170 -22.30 2.54 -35.99
CA ARG A 170 -22.64 1.95 -37.28
C ARG A 170 -23.48 2.90 -38.14
N ALA A 171 -24.53 3.49 -37.58
CA ALA A 171 -25.34 4.48 -38.29
C ALA A 171 -24.48 5.66 -38.78
N VAL A 172 -23.62 6.20 -37.91
CA VAL A 172 -22.70 7.29 -38.24
C VAL A 172 -21.71 6.88 -39.34
N ALA A 173 -21.14 5.69 -39.27
CA ALA A 173 -20.24 5.16 -40.30
C ALA A 173 -20.94 4.99 -41.67
N GLN A 174 -22.27 4.82 -41.68
CA GLN A 174 -23.06 4.82 -42.90
C GLN A 174 -23.48 6.20 -43.39
N GLY A 175 -23.16 7.28 -42.66
CA GLY A 175 -23.44 8.66 -43.07
C GLY A 175 -24.55 9.36 -42.26
N ALA A 176 -25.05 8.72 -41.20
CA ALA A 176 -26.07 9.34 -40.35
C ALA A 176 -25.54 10.65 -39.73
N LYS A 177 -26.37 11.69 -39.80
CA LYS A 177 -26.13 13.02 -39.21
C LYS A 177 -26.88 13.22 -37.88
N GLY A 178 -27.66 12.24 -37.45
CA GLY A 178 -28.41 12.17 -36.20
C GLY A 178 -29.03 10.78 -36.03
N VAL A 179 -29.41 10.42 -34.81
CA VAL A 179 -30.05 9.12 -34.52
C VAL A 179 -31.26 9.29 -33.59
N LEU A 180 -32.35 8.58 -33.90
CA LEU A 180 -33.49 8.36 -33.01
C LEU A 180 -33.57 6.89 -32.62
N VAL A 181 -33.81 6.63 -31.34
CA VAL A 181 -33.96 5.28 -30.80
C VAL A 181 -35.36 5.13 -30.23
N ILE A 182 -36.22 4.34 -30.86
CA ILE A 182 -37.55 4.04 -30.31
C ILE A 182 -37.37 3.05 -29.17
N THR A 183 -37.73 3.48 -27.97
CA THR A 183 -37.74 2.65 -26.75
C THR A 183 -39.06 1.91 -26.61
N ASN A 184 -39.11 0.87 -25.79
CA ASN A 184 -40.28 0.01 -25.56
C ASN A 184 -40.90 0.18 -24.16
N GLY A 185 -40.69 1.35 -23.53
CA GLY A 185 -41.02 1.59 -22.14
C GLY A 185 -40.82 3.06 -21.75
N GLU A 186 -40.93 3.35 -20.46
CA GLU A 186 -40.90 4.72 -19.97
C GLU A 186 -39.47 5.31 -20.01
N LEU A 187 -39.36 6.51 -20.57
CA LEU A 187 -38.11 7.24 -20.72
C LEU A 187 -37.64 7.80 -19.37
N LYS A 188 -36.91 6.98 -18.63
CA LYS A 188 -36.40 7.28 -17.29
C LYS A 188 -34.88 7.13 -17.24
N VAL A 189 -34.20 8.05 -16.56
CA VAL A 189 -32.78 7.87 -16.21
C VAL A 189 -32.68 6.70 -15.23
N GLY A 190 -31.77 5.77 -15.50
CA GLY A 190 -31.67 4.46 -14.83
C GLY A 190 -32.14 3.30 -15.70
N ASN A 191 -33.25 3.46 -16.44
CA ASN A 191 -33.85 2.41 -17.26
C ASN A 191 -33.13 2.21 -18.61
N TYR A 192 -32.98 3.29 -19.38
CA TYR A 192 -32.33 3.25 -20.70
C TYR A 192 -30.97 3.94 -20.74
N GLU A 193 -30.72 4.88 -19.83
CA GLU A 193 -29.57 5.76 -19.91
C GLU A 193 -29.16 6.32 -18.54
N HIS A 194 -27.90 6.70 -18.45
CA HIS A 194 -27.32 7.40 -17.31
C HIS A 194 -27.38 8.93 -17.48
N PRO A 195 -27.00 9.72 -16.46
CA PRO A 195 -26.86 11.16 -16.62
C PRO A 195 -25.94 11.51 -17.79
N LEU A 196 -26.15 12.71 -18.37
CA LEU A 196 -25.33 13.19 -19.47
C LEU A 196 -23.83 13.10 -19.10
N ASN A 197 -23.06 12.64 -20.08
CA ASN A 197 -21.63 12.44 -19.95
C ASN A 197 -20.87 13.62 -20.55
N GLY A 198 -19.72 13.96 -19.95
CA GLY A 198 -18.82 14.98 -20.48
C GLY A 198 -18.23 14.63 -21.86
N HIS A 199 -18.21 13.37 -22.25
CA HIS A 199 -17.85 12.95 -23.61
C HIS A 199 -19.04 13.04 -24.55
N SER A 200 -18.90 13.80 -25.63
CA SER A 200 -19.88 13.87 -26.71
C SER A 200 -19.52 12.92 -27.85
N ILE A 201 -20.52 12.40 -28.56
CA ILE A 201 -20.38 11.93 -29.94
C ILE A 201 -20.69 13.08 -30.92
N SER A 202 -20.46 12.87 -32.21
CA SER A 202 -20.52 13.93 -33.24
C SER A 202 -21.93 14.26 -33.73
N VAL A 203 -22.93 13.45 -33.39
CA VAL A 203 -24.31 13.59 -33.88
C VAL A 203 -25.31 13.64 -32.72
N PRO A 204 -26.46 14.33 -32.87
CA PRO A 204 -27.51 14.31 -31.87
C PRO A 204 -28.16 12.93 -31.85
N VAL A 205 -28.35 12.38 -30.65
CA VAL A 205 -29.02 11.10 -30.43
C VAL A 205 -30.08 11.25 -29.35
N LEU A 206 -31.31 10.87 -29.67
CA LEU A 206 -32.44 10.89 -28.74
C LEU A 206 -33.08 9.52 -28.66
N TYR A 207 -33.45 9.11 -27.46
CA TYR A 207 -34.50 8.12 -27.24
C TYR A 207 -35.85 8.79 -27.45
N ILE A 208 -36.79 8.08 -28.07
CA ILE A 208 -38.19 8.49 -28.20
C ILE A 208 -39.11 7.36 -27.72
N SER A 209 -40.25 7.72 -27.15
CA SER A 209 -41.24 6.72 -26.72
C SER A 209 -41.98 6.14 -27.93
N GLU A 210 -42.52 4.92 -27.79
CA GLU A 210 -43.34 4.31 -28.85
C GLU A 210 -44.53 5.19 -29.21
N GLU A 211 -45.14 5.82 -28.22
CA GLU A 211 -46.30 6.70 -28.43
C GLU A 211 -45.91 7.96 -29.21
N ALA A 212 -44.79 8.60 -28.87
CA ALA A 212 -44.29 9.75 -29.64
C ALA A 212 -43.93 9.34 -31.07
N ALA A 213 -43.32 8.16 -31.25
CA ALA A 213 -42.97 7.64 -32.57
C ALA A 213 -44.22 7.33 -33.42
N ARG A 214 -45.23 6.71 -32.82
CA ARG A 214 -46.51 6.39 -33.46
C ARG A 214 -47.26 7.65 -33.87
N GLN A 215 -47.31 8.66 -32.99
CA GLN A 215 -47.93 9.96 -33.29
C GLN A 215 -47.17 10.73 -34.39
N ALA A 216 -45.86 10.53 -34.49
CA ALA A 216 -45.03 11.05 -35.58
C ALA A 216 -45.22 10.30 -36.91
N GLY A 217 -45.95 9.19 -36.93
CA GLY A 217 -46.22 8.38 -38.11
C GLY A 217 -45.14 7.34 -38.45
N PHE A 218 -44.23 7.04 -37.53
CA PHE A 218 -43.27 5.95 -37.70
C PHE A 218 -43.97 4.59 -37.55
N LYS A 219 -43.74 3.68 -38.52
CA LYS A 219 -44.34 2.35 -38.54
C LYS A 219 -43.60 1.37 -37.62
N SER A 220 -44.28 0.33 -37.14
CA SER A 220 -43.69 -0.72 -36.28
C SER A 220 -43.35 -2.00 -37.05
N ASP A 221 -43.15 -1.92 -38.36
CA ASP A 221 -43.00 -3.09 -39.26
C ASP A 221 -41.57 -3.63 -39.38
N TYR A 222 -40.59 -3.01 -38.71
CA TYR A 222 -39.16 -3.42 -38.73
C TYR A 222 -38.59 -3.56 -40.15
N LEU A 223 -39.06 -2.74 -41.09
CA LEU A 223 -38.60 -2.75 -42.47
C LEU A 223 -37.65 -1.58 -42.73
N PRO A 224 -36.40 -1.83 -43.15
CA PRO A 224 -35.50 -0.74 -43.50
C PRO A 224 -36.00 0.05 -44.72
N VAL A 225 -36.27 1.33 -44.55
CA VAL A 225 -36.88 2.17 -45.59
C VAL A 225 -36.54 3.66 -45.41
N GLN A 226 -36.39 4.37 -46.53
CA GLN A 226 -36.29 5.82 -46.53
C GLN A 226 -37.69 6.44 -46.37
N LEU A 227 -37.87 7.27 -45.35
CA LEU A 227 -39.10 8.00 -45.06
C LEU A 227 -38.95 9.47 -45.49
N PRO A 228 -39.74 9.95 -46.47
CA PRO A 228 -39.59 11.30 -47.03
C PRO A 228 -40.32 12.40 -46.24
N THR A 229 -41.10 12.05 -45.21
CA THR A 229 -42.13 12.93 -44.63
C THR A 229 -41.88 13.52 -43.23
N PRO A 230 -41.07 12.95 -42.31
CA PRO A 230 -40.92 13.56 -40.99
C PRO A 230 -39.93 14.73 -41.02
N LYS A 231 -40.40 15.94 -40.67
CA LYS A 231 -39.52 17.05 -40.31
C LYS A 231 -39.20 16.94 -38.81
N VAL A 232 -37.94 16.68 -38.47
CA VAL A 232 -37.47 16.60 -37.08
C VAL A 232 -36.58 17.80 -36.78
N GLU A 233 -36.94 18.54 -35.73
CA GLU A 233 -36.18 19.70 -35.25
C GLU A 233 -35.71 19.43 -33.83
N MET A 234 -34.41 19.62 -33.59
CA MET A 234 -33.78 19.41 -32.30
C MET A 234 -32.95 20.64 -31.96
N GLN A 235 -33.22 21.25 -30.81
CA GLN A 235 -32.35 22.21 -30.17
C GLN A 235 -31.94 21.65 -28.81
N LEU A 236 -30.66 21.30 -28.67
CA LEU A 236 -30.08 20.85 -27.42
C LEU A 236 -28.95 21.80 -27.05
N THR A 237 -28.95 22.32 -25.84
CA THR A 237 -27.82 23.09 -25.28
C THR A 237 -27.30 22.34 -24.07
N ILE A 238 -26.11 21.77 -24.20
CA ILE A 238 -25.51 20.91 -23.18
C ILE A 238 -24.23 21.57 -22.69
N SER A 239 -24.27 22.12 -21.49
CA SER A 239 -23.07 22.68 -20.88
C SER A 239 -22.13 21.55 -20.52
N ARG A 240 -21.02 21.42 -21.26
CA ARG A 240 -19.93 20.48 -20.97
C ARG A 240 -18.76 21.22 -20.39
N THR A 241 -18.47 20.96 -19.12
CA THR A 241 -17.39 21.60 -18.40
C THR A 241 -16.51 20.56 -17.73
N SER A 242 -15.29 20.94 -17.36
CA SER A 242 -14.51 20.17 -16.41
C SER A 242 -14.51 20.91 -15.07
N SER A 243 -14.89 20.22 -14.02
CA SER A 243 -14.83 20.71 -12.65
C SER A 243 -14.26 19.61 -11.76
N SER A 244 -14.10 19.89 -10.47
CA SER A 244 -13.67 18.87 -9.54
C SER A 244 -14.84 18.25 -8.79
N ALA A 245 -14.86 16.93 -8.71
CA ALA A 245 -15.70 16.17 -7.80
C ALA A 245 -14.80 15.56 -6.71
N ASP A 246 -14.73 16.19 -5.55
CA ASP A 246 -13.93 15.68 -4.44
C ASP A 246 -14.50 14.33 -3.93
N ASN A 247 -13.66 13.32 -3.81
CA ASN A 247 -13.94 12.16 -2.93
C ASN A 247 -13.63 12.54 -1.48
N LEU A 248 -14.24 11.85 -0.52
CA LEU A 248 -13.91 11.96 0.91
C LEU A 248 -13.37 10.63 1.44
N ILE A 249 -12.26 10.67 2.17
CA ILE A 249 -11.57 9.48 2.69
C ILE A 249 -11.22 9.73 4.16
N GLY A 250 -11.85 8.98 5.05
CA GLY A 250 -11.66 9.04 6.50
C GLY A 250 -11.23 7.69 7.07
N VAL A 251 -10.54 7.73 8.20
CA VAL A 251 -10.01 6.56 8.90
C VAL A 251 -10.51 6.53 10.33
N ILE A 252 -10.96 5.36 10.78
CA ILE A 252 -11.14 5.03 12.19
C ILE A 252 -10.10 3.96 12.55
N PRO A 253 -9.15 4.24 13.46
CA PRO A 253 -8.13 3.27 13.85
C PRO A 253 -8.74 2.01 14.46
N GLY A 254 -8.24 0.84 14.05
CA GLY A 254 -8.55 -0.44 14.67
C GLY A 254 -7.44 -0.92 15.58
N LYS A 255 -7.53 -2.16 16.05
CA LYS A 255 -6.45 -2.83 16.81
C LYS A 255 -5.26 -3.21 15.91
N GLN A 256 -5.53 -3.48 14.63
CA GLN A 256 -4.52 -3.80 13.61
C GLN A 256 -4.33 -2.65 12.61
N GLU A 257 -3.11 -2.50 12.09
CA GLU A 257 -2.80 -1.52 11.04
C GLU A 257 -3.43 -1.88 9.69
N LYS A 258 -3.60 -3.18 9.40
CA LYS A 258 -4.28 -3.66 8.20
C LYS A 258 -5.74 -3.20 8.21
N ALA A 259 -6.28 -2.88 7.05
CA ALA A 259 -7.54 -2.14 6.96
C ALA A 259 -8.68 -2.89 6.25
N VAL A 260 -9.92 -2.58 6.63
CA VAL A 260 -11.11 -2.85 5.82
C VAL A 260 -11.49 -1.55 5.08
N LEU A 261 -11.62 -1.65 3.75
CA LEU A 261 -12.02 -0.52 2.91
C LEU A 261 -13.54 -0.58 2.65
N TRP A 262 -14.26 0.43 3.11
CA TRP A 262 -15.67 0.66 2.79
C TRP A 262 -15.79 1.75 1.73
N VAL A 263 -16.51 1.48 0.65
CA VAL A 263 -16.72 2.43 -0.45
C VAL A 263 -18.21 2.62 -0.73
N THR A 264 -18.59 3.86 -1.03
CA THR A 264 -19.91 4.19 -1.59
C THR A 264 -19.86 5.51 -2.37
N ASN A 265 -20.95 5.88 -3.05
CA ASN A 265 -21.05 7.11 -3.83
C ASN A 265 -21.78 8.24 -3.09
N ILE A 266 -21.30 9.47 -3.30
CA ILE A 266 -21.97 10.72 -2.88
C ILE A 266 -22.96 11.19 -3.96
N ASP A 267 -22.58 11.00 -5.23
CA ASP A 267 -23.27 11.59 -6.37
C ASP A 267 -24.62 10.93 -6.67
N GLY A 268 -25.51 11.74 -7.24
CA GLY A 268 -26.80 11.32 -7.77
C GLY A 268 -26.94 11.65 -9.26
N PHE A 269 -28.17 11.56 -9.75
CA PHE A 269 -28.45 11.68 -11.19
C PHE A 269 -28.54 13.14 -11.70
N GLY A 270 -28.52 14.14 -10.82
CA GLY A 270 -28.55 15.57 -11.19
C GLY A 270 -29.95 16.16 -11.32
N SER A 271 -30.11 17.11 -12.26
CA SER A 271 -31.34 17.86 -12.47
C SER A 271 -31.68 18.03 -13.95
N LEU A 272 -32.95 18.34 -14.22
CA LEU A 272 -33.51 18.62 -15.53
C LEU A 272 -33.63 20.15 -15.76
N PRO A 273 -33.64 20.61 -17.03
CA PRO A 273 -33.71 22.04 -17.36
C PRO A 273 -35.02 22.73 -16.92
N ASP A 274 -36.07 21.95 -16.64
CA ASP A 274 -37.35 22.45 -16.13
C ASP A 274 -37.39 22.63 -14.60
N GLY A 275 -36.25 22.43 -13.92
CA GLY A 275 -36.10 22.60 -12.48
C GLY A 275 -36.39 21.34 -11.65
N ARG A 276 -36.86 20.24 -12.26
CA ARG A 276 -36.95 18.95 -11.56
C ARG A 276 -35.54 18.43 -11.23
N TRP A 277 -35.41 17.71 -10.12
CA TRP A 277 -34.16 17.02 -9.74
C TRP A 277 -34.42 15.62 -9.22
N TYR A 278 -33.38 14.79 -9.26
CA TYR A 278 -33.40 13.43 -8.74
C TYR A 278 -32.91 13.43 -7.29
N GLU A 279 -33.70 12.88 -6.37
CA GLU A 279 -33.33 12.86 -4.95
C GLU A 279 -32.19 11.86 -4.68
N SER A 280 -32.11 10.77 -5.47
CA SER A 280 -31.05 9.76 -5.41
C SER A 280 -30.86 9.21 -4.01
N ALA A 281 -31.98 8.83 -3.37
CA ALA A 281 -32.01 8.44 -1.97
C ALA A 281 -31.34 7.08 -1.77
N ILE A 282 -31.90 6.04 -2.38
CA ILE A 282 -31.39 4.67 -2.41
C ILE A 282 -30.09 4.59 -3.21
N SER A 283 -30.04 5.28 -4.36
CA SER A 283 -28.93 5.17 -5.30
C SER A 283 -27.62 5.83 -4.84
N GLY A 284 -27.65 6.64 -3.75
CA GLY A 284 -26.44 7.24 -3.17
C GLY A 284 -26.54 7.66 -1.70
N SER A 285 -27.56 8.44 -1.31
CA SER A 285 -27.54 9.09 0.02
C SER A 285 -27.66 8.10 1.20
N ALA A 286 -28.40 7.01 1.03
CA ALA A 286 -28.65 6.04 2.10
C ALA A 286 -27.36 5.34 2.54
N ALA A 287 -26.61 4.78 1.59
CA ALA A 287 -25.35 4.10 1.86
C ALA A 287 -24.30 5.05 2.47
N THR A 288 -24.20 6.27 1.94
CA THR A 288 -23.37 7.34 2.52
C THR A 288 -23.72 7.60 3.99
N THR A 289 -25.01 7.72 4.28
CA THR A 289 -25.49 8.03 5.63
C THR A 289 -25.30 6.85 6.58
N MET A 290 -25.53 5.62 6.12
CA MET A 290 -25.27 4.40 6.90
C MET A 290 -23.78 4.25 7.26
N MET A 291 -22.87 4.53 6.32
CA MET A 291 -21.42 4.50 6.58
C MET A 291 -20.98 5.52 7.63
N LEU A 292 -21.62 6.68 7.72
CA LEU A 292 -21.33 7.65 8.79
C LEU A 292 -21.73 7.10 10.16
N ASP A 293 -22.91 6.48 10.29
CA ASP A 293 -23.33 5.87 11.55
C ASP A 293 -22.47 4.65 11.92
N MET A 294 -22.03 3.84 10.93
CA MET A 294 -21.04 2.78 11.16
C MET A 294 -19.72 3.33 11.69
N ALA A 295 -19.21 4.40 11.08
CA ALA A 295 -17.95 5.01 11.50
C ALA A 295 -18.04 5.63 12.90
N ARG A 296 -19.19 6.21 13.27
CA ARG A 296 -19.44 6.67 14.64
C ARG A 296 -19.41 5.50 15.62
N TYR A 297 -20.11 4.41 15.31
CA TYR A 297 -20.09 3.20 16.13
C TYR A 297 -18.66 2.68 16.34
N TYR A 298 -17.85 2.55 15.29
CA TYR A 298 -16.47 2.06 15.41
C TYR A 298 -15.52 3.08 16.08
N GLY A 299 -15.84 4.37 16.03
CA GLY A 299 -15.12 5.38 16.82
C GLY A 299 -15.35 5.22 18.32
N GLU A 300 -16.54 4.77 18.72
CA GLU A 300 -16.91 4.46 20.10
C GLU A 300 -16.50 3.02 20.51
N HIS A 301 -16.44 2.09 19.56
CA HIS A 301 -16.18 0.66 19.75
C HIS A 301 -15.04 0.22 18.83
N GLN A 302 -13.81 0.22 19.35
CA GLN A 302 -12.62 -0.02 18.53
C GLN A 302 -12.67 -1.39 17.80
N PRO A 303 -12.68 -1.39 16.45
CA PRO A 303 -12.75 -2.61 15.66
C PRO A 303 -11.40 -3.35 15.60
N GLU A 304 -11.41 -4.63 15.20
CA GLU A 304 -10.18 -5.42 15.02
C GLU A 304 -9.26 -4.82 13.95
N TYR A 305 -9.82 -4.42 12.80
CA TYR A 305 -9.07 -3.85 11.69
C TYR A 305 -9.25 -2.33 11.63
N THR A 306 -8.28 -1.61 11.08
CA THR A 306 -8.45 -0.19 10.77
C THR A 306 -9.55 -0.01 9.72
N GLN A 307 -10.48 0.92 9.92
CA GLN A 307 -11.58 1.15 8.96
C GLN A 307 -11.24 2.34 8.08
N ILE A 308 -11.27 2.16 6.76
CA ILE A 308 -11.16 3.24 5.79
C ILE A 308 -12.55 3.45 5.16
N PHE A 309 -13.19 4.57 5.47
CA PHE A 309 -14.47 4.96 4.90
C PHE A 309 -14.26 5.92 3.75
N THR A 310 -14.76 5.56 2.57
CA THR A 310 -14.60 6.36 1.35
C THR A 310 -15.93 6.65 0.67
N PHE A 311 -16.10 7.92 0.32
CA PHE A 311 -17.28 8.45 -0.33
C PHE A 311 -16.84 9.08 -1.64
N VAL A 312 -17.16 8.45 -2.76
CA VAL A 312 -16.63 8.84 -4.07
C VAL A 312 -17.68 9.56 -4.93
N GLY A 313 -17.21 10.38 -5.86
CA GLY A 313 -18.05 10.98 -6.89
C GLY A 313 -17.98 10.24 -8.22
N SER A 314 -18.84 10.65 -9.14
CA SER A 314 -18.82 10.27 -10.55
C SER A 314 -19.15 8.80 -10.81
N LYS A 315 -19.92 8.15 -9.91
CA LYS A 315 -20.34 6.75 -10.10
C LYS A 315 -21.17 6.59 -11.37
N TRP A 316 -22.12 7.49 -11.60
CA TRP A 316 -23.12 7.37 -12.66
C TRP A 316 -22.63 7.85 -14.03
N THR A 317 -21.39 8.34 -14.12
CA THR A 317 -20.82 8.88 -15.35
C THR A 317 -19.54 8.14 -15.74
N GLY A 318 -18.36 8.70 -15.47
CA GLY A 318 -17.09 8.15 -15.93
C GLY A 318 -16.35 7.30 -14.89
N GLN A 319 -16.89 7.12 -13.68
CA GLN A 319 -16.22 6.44 -12.56
C GLN A 319 -14.85 7.03 -12.20
N GLU A 320 -14.65 8.33 -12.46
CA GLU A 320 -13.37 9.02 -12.20
C GLU A 320 -13.02 8.98 -10.72
N GLY A 321 -14.01 9.12 -9.82
CA GLY A 321 -13.80 9.12 -8.37
C GLY A 321 -13.21 7.82 -7.86
N ILE A 322 -13.84 6.68 -8.15
CA ILE A 322 -13.34 5.37 -7.72
C ILE A 322 -12.02 4.99 -8.40
N THR A 323 -11.84 5.38 -9.67
CA THR A 323 -10.57 5.16 -10.38
C THR A 323 -9.42 5.93 -9.71
N ALA A 324 -9.66 7.19 -9.33
CA ALA A 324 -8.69 8.01 -8.62
C ALA A 324 -8.37 7.46 -7.22
N LEU A 325 -9.37 6.93 -6.50
CA LEU A 325 -9.18 6.27 -5.20
C LEU A 325 -8.34 5.00 -5.36
N ALA A 326 -8.74 4.12 -6.27
CA ALA A 326 -8.09 2.82 -6.51
C ALA A 326 -6.62 2.95 -6.93
N ASN A 327 -6.26 4.02 -7.64
CA ASN A 327 -4.87 4.29 -7.99
C ASN A 327 -4.04 4.89 -6.85
N LYS A 328 -4.69 5.32 -5.76
CA LYS A 328 -4.03 5.94 -4.61
C LYS A 328 -3.77 4.96 -3.45
N LEU A 329 -4.62 3.95 -3.30
CA LEU A 329 -4.57 3.00 -2.20
C LEU A 329 -3.55 1.88 -2.43
N ASN A 330 -2.92 1.41 -1.35
CA ASN A 330 -2.14 0.18 -1.35
C ASN A 330 -3.05 -0.99 -0.93
N PHE A 331 -3.47 -1.81 -1.90
CA PHE A 331 -4.37 -2.93 -1.64
C PHE A 331 -3.72 -4.08 -0.86
N GLU A 332 -2.39 -4.14 -0.74
CA GLU A 332 -1.71 -5.12 0.14
C GLU A 332 -1.99 -4.83 1.62
N SER A 333 -2.25 -3.56 1.97
CA SER A 333 -2.63 -3.15 3.33
C SER A 333 -4.14 -3.30 3.62
N ILE A 334 -4.91 -3.78 2.65
CA ILE A 334 -6.38 -3.90 2.74
C ILE A 334 -6.75 -5.39 2.88
N ALA A 335 -7.29 -5.77 4.03
CA ALA A 335 -7.74 -7.13 4.32
C ALA A 335 -8.99 -7.52 3.51
N ALA A 336 -9.93 -6.60 3.35
CA ALA A 336 -11.13 -6.76 2.52
C ALA A 336 -11.64 -5.41 2.02
N THR A 337 -12.33 -5.42 0.88
CA THR A 337 -13.02 -4.26 0.32
C THR A 337 -14.52 -4.52 0.24
N VAL A 338 -15.32 -3.54 0.65
CA VAL A 338 -16.77 -3.61 0.68
C VAL A 338 -17.36 -2.41 -0.05
N ASP A 339 -18.13 -2.67 -1.10
CA ASP A 339 -18.86 -1.68 -1.89
C ASP A 339 -20.34 -1.68 -1.50
N LEU A 340 -20.79 -0.60 -0.84
CA LEU A 340 -22.19 -0.41 -0.50
C LEU A 340 -22.92 0.24 -1.68
N TYR A 341 -23.80 -0.53 -2.30
CA TYR A 341 -24.55 -0.16 -3.49
C TYR A 341 -26.06 -0.26 -3.24
N ALA A 342 -26.80 0.81 -3.56
CA ALA A 342 -28.28 0.81 -3.51
C ALA A 342 -28.86 0.31 -2.16
N MET A 343 -28.59 1.07 -1.10
CA MET A 343 -29.04 0.77 0.27
C MET A 343 -30.31 1.55 0.64
N GLY A 344 -31.00 1.17 1.72
CA GLY A 344 -32.20 1.85 2.23
C GLY A 344 -33.52 1.18 1.86
N GLY A 345 -33.48 -0.09 1.46
CA GLY A 345 -34.64 -0.93 1.14
C GLY A 345 -35.19 -1.68 2.36
N SER A 346 -35.32 -3.00 2.27
CA SER A 346 -35.92 -3.84 3.32
C SER A 346 -35.00 -4.19 4.49
N ALA A 347 -33.74 -3.73 4.47
CA ALA A 347 -32.66 -4.20 5.35
C ALA A 347 -32.32 -5.71 5.23
N ASP A 348 -32.89 -6.39 4.24
CA ASP A 348 -32.47 -7.71 3.81
C ASP A 348 -31.29 -7.52 2.85
N ILE A 349 -30.08 -7.70 3.38
CA ILE A 349 -28.84 -7.40 2.67
C ILE A 349 -28.37 -8.63 1.87
N ARG A 350 -28.14 -8.41 0.57
CA ARG A 350 -27.46 -9.32 -0.34
C ARG A 350 -25.97 -9.01 -0.40
N ILE A 351 -25.16 -10.05 -0.25
CA ILE A 351 -23.70 -9.97 -0.29
C ILE A 351 -23.18 -10.82 -1.45
N GLY A 352 -22.63 -10.15 -2.46
CA GLY A 352 -21.98 -10.79 -3.59
C GLY A 352 -20.46 -10.74 -3.45
N TYR A 353 -19.74 -11.83 -3.74
CA TYR A 353 -18.29 -11.82 -3.90
C TYR A 353 -17.92 -11.87 -5.39
N THR A 354 -16.84 -11.20 -5.78
CA THR A 354 -16.52 -10.98 -7.21
C THR A 354 -15.43 -11.89 -7.78
N ASP A 355 -14.74 -12.65 -6.92
CA ASP A 355 -13.67 -13.57 -7.32
C ASP A 355 -13.89 -14.95 -6.64
N PRO A 356 -13.87 -16.07 -7.39
CA PRO A 356 -14.10 -17.40 -6.84
C PRO A 356 -13.10 -17.80 -5.74
N SER A 357 -11.88 -17.27 -5.75
CA SER A 357 -10.89 -17.55 -4.70
C SER A 357 -11.29 -17.01 -3.32
N PHE A 358 -12.26 -16.09 -3.26
CA PHE A 358 -12.79 -15.53 -2.01
C PHE A 358 -14.08 -16.21 -1.52
N GLU A 359 -14.57 -17.23 -2.24
CA GLU A 359 -15.83 -17.92 -1.96
C GLU A 359 -15.88 -18.54 -0.56
N SER A 360 -14.83 -19.28 -0.18
CA SER A 360 -14.78 -19.98 1.12
C SER A 360 -14.91 -18.99 2.28
N PHE A 361 -14.16 -17.89 2.22
CA PHE A 361 -14.26 -16.80 3.19
C PHE A 361 -15.66 -16.20 3.21
N ALA A 362 -16.19 -15.84 2.04
CA ALA A 362 -17.47 -15.15 1.93
C ALA A 362 -18.63 -16.00 2.47
N LYS A 363 -18.67 -17.31 2.14
CA LYS A 363 -19.69 -18.24 2.64
C LYS A 363 -19.55 -18.54 4.13
N ALA A 364 -18.35 -18.52 4.68
CA ALA A 364 -18.13 -18.65 6.13
C ALA A 364 -18.55 -17.37 6.89
N SER A 365 -18.33 -16.22 6.27
CA SER A 365 -18.56 -14.90 6.88
C SER A 365 -19.99 -14.42 6.77
N PHE A 366 -20.73 -14.80 5.73
CA PHE A 366 -22.07 -14.29 5.49
C PHE A 366 -23.03 -15.37 5.04
N ASN A 367 -24.24 -15.33 5.60
CA ASN A 367 -25.29 -16.24 5.17
C ASN A 367 -25.76 -15.81 3.76
N GLN A 368 -25.91 -16.77 2.85
CA GLN A 368 -26.37 -16.52 1.47
C GLN A 368 -25.43 -15.65 0.62
N ALA A 369 -24.13 -15.60 0.93
CA ALA A 369 -23.15 -15.03 0.01
C ALA A 369 -23.14 -15.78 -1.33
N TYR A 370 -23.12 -15.05 -2.44
CA TYR A 370 -23.16 -15.62 -3.79
C TYR A 370 -22.10 -15.02 -4.71
N TYR A 371 -21.66 -15.79 -5.70
CA TYR A 371 -20.75 -15.29 -6.72
C TYR A 371 -21.49 -14.29 -7.60
N ASN A 372 -21.01 -13.04 -7.64
CA ASN A 372 -21.59 -12.01 -8.48
C ASN A 372 -20.64 -11.62 -9.61
N ASN A 373 -20.96 -12.03 -10.83
CA ASN A 373 -20.23 -11.63 -12.03
C ASN A 373 -20.87 -10.45 -12.77
N ASP A 374 -22.12 -10.11 -12.43
CA ASP A 374 -22.82 -8.94 -12.97
C ASP A 374 -22.83 -7.82 -11.93
N LEU A 375 -21.88 -6.91 -12.09
CA LEU A 375 -21.66 -5.82 -11.16
C LEU A 375 -22.43 -4.55 -11.55
N GLY A 376 -23.16 -4.57 -12.68
CA GLY A 376 -23.95 -3.43 -13.14
C GLY A 376 -23.17 -2.11 -13.12
N ASN A 377 -23.66 -1.13 -12.35
CA ASN A 377 -23.02 0.18 -12.17
C ASN A 377 -22.37 0.35 -10.79
N ALA A 378 -22.07 -0.76 -10.11
CA ALA A 378 -21.39 -0.72 -8.83
C ALA A 378 -19.93 -0.30 -9.00
N LEU A 379 -19.38 0.34 -7.96
CA LEU A 379 -17.97 0.74 -7.91
C LEU A 379 -17.04 -0.48 -8.00
N SER A 380 -17.57 -1.65 -7.63
CA SER A 380 -16.98 -2.97 -7.75
C SER A 380 -16.43 -3.29 -9.13
N ASN A 381 -16.99 -2.75 -10.22
CA ASN A 381 -16.44 -2.95 -11.57
C ASN A 381 -15.01 -2.42 -11.71
N THR A 382 -14.70 -1.30 -11.08
CA THR A 382 -13.34 -0.74 -11.06
C THR A 382 -12.47 -1.49 -10.05
N LEU A 383 -13.03 -1.89 -8.91
CA LEU A 383 -12.28 -2.49 -7.80
C LEU A 383 -11.88 -3.96 -8.02
N ARG A 384 -12.64 -4.74 -8.79
CA ARG A 384 -12.33 -6.18 -9.05
C ARG A 384 -10.96 -6.39 -9.70
N GLY A 385 -10.43 -5.37 -10.39
CA GLY A 385 -9.09 -5.40 -10.99
C GLY A 385 -7.96 -5.08 -10.01
N LYS A 386 -8.27 -4.68 -8.77
CA LYS A 386 -7.30 -4.28 -7.74
C LYS A 386 -7.21 -5.25 -6.58
N THR A 387 -8.28 -5.99 -6.31
CA THR A 387 -8.33 -6.97 -5.23
C THR A 387 -9.27 -8.11 -5.57
N LYS A 388 -8.93 -9.30 -5.08
CA LYS A 388 -9.79 -10.49 -5.13
C LYS A 388 -10.73 -10.58 -3.92
N ARG A 389 -10.44 -9.82 -2.85
CA ARG A 389 -11.20 -9.79 -1.59
C ARG A 389 -12.23 -8.66 -1.60
N LEU A 390 -13.16 -8.72 -2.55
CA LEU A 390 -14.16 -7.69 -2.81
C LEU A 390 -15.58 -8.24 -2.59
N LEU A 391 -16.35 -7.50 -1.81
CA LEU A 391 -17.77 -7.74 -1.55
C LEU A 391 -18.59 -6.57 -2.10
N ILE A 392 -19.67 -6.88 -2.80
CA ILE A 392 -20.73 -5.94 -3.12
C ILE A 392 -21.90 -6.20 -2.17
N VAL A 393 -22.36 -5.16 -1.50
CA VAL A 393 -23.40 -5.22 -0.47
C VAL A 393 -24.55 -4.30 -0.90
N ARG A 394 -25.75 -4.86 -0.97
CA ARG A 394 -26.95 -4.13 -1.37
C ARG A 394 -28.20 -4.67 -0.67
N ASP A 395 -29.21 -3.85 -0.49
CA ASP A 395 -30.52 -4.35 -0.04
C ASP A 395 -31.23 -5.14 -1.16
N GLN A 396 -32.18 -6.01 -0.78
CA GLN A 396 -33.06 -6.67 -1.74
C GLN A 396 -33.98 -5.67 -2.43
N ASN A 397 -34.22 -5.89 -3.73
CA ASN A 397 -35.16 -5.13 -4.56
C ASN A 397 -34.90 -3.62 -4.61
N THR A 398 -33.68 -3.17 -4.36
CA THR A 398 -33.28 -1.75 -4.43
C THR A 398 -32.67 -1.35 -5.77
N TRP A 399 -32.90 -2.15 -6.81
CA TRP A 399 -32.43 -1.79 -8.14
C TRP A 399 -33.19 -0.54 -8.63
N VAL A 400 -32.45 0.50 -9.04
CA VAL A 400 -33.01 1.81 -9.39
C VAL A 400 -33.10 1.94 -10.92
N ASP A 401 -34.19 1.45 -11.49
CA ASP A 401 -34.55 1.67 -12.90
C ASP A 401 -35.30 2.99 -13.11
N ASP A 402 -35.95 3.50 -12.04
CA ASP A 402 -36.67 4.77 -12.04
C ASP A 402 -36.05 5.75 -11.03
N SER A 403 -35.12 6.56 -11.51
CA SER A 403 -34.50 7.62 -10.71
C SER A 403 -35.49 8.68 -10.19
N MET A 404 -36.66 8.86 -10.81
CA MET A 404 -37.68 9.80 -10.30
C MET A 404 -38.44 9.22 -9.11
N ALA A 405 -38.58 7.90 -9.03
CA ALA A 405 -39.20 7.20 -7.90
C ALA A 405 -38.24 7.00 -6.72
N ASP A 406 -36.94 7.19 -6.93
CA ASP A 406 -35.91 7.13 -5.88
C ASP A 406 -35.98 8.37 -4.95
N LYS A 407 -36.95 8.33 -4.04
CA LYS A 407 -37.33 9.41 -3.12
C LYS A 407 -36.84 9.15 -1.70
N ALA A 408 -36.43 10.20 -1.00
CA ALA A 408 -36.06 10.10 0.42
C ALA A 408 -37.23 9.62 1.29
N SER A 409 -38.45 9.96 0.92
CA SER A 409 -39.68 9.50 1.60
C SER A 409 -39.92 8.00 1.48
N ALA A 410 -39.25 7.30 0.56
CA ALA A 410 -39.36 5.84 0.41
C ALA A 410 -38.55 5.08 1.48
N ILE A 411 -37.62 5.76 2.17
CA ILE A 411 -36.76 5.15 3.19
C ILE A 411 -37.29 5.54 4.56
N THR A 412 -37.89 4.60 5.28
CA THR A 412 -38.32 4.83 6.66
C THR A 412 -37.14 4.79 7.62
N LYS A 413 -37.27 5.49 8.76
CA LYS A 413 -36.26 5.46 9.83
C LYS A 413 -35.99 4.03 10.33
N ALA A 414 -37.03 3.20 10.46
CA ALA A 414 -36.90 1.81 10.91
C ALA A 414 -36.11 0.94 9.92
N GLN A 415 -36.34 1.10 8.61
CA GLN A 415 -35.55 0.42 7.57
C GLN A 415 -34.09 0.85 7.62
N TYR A 416 -33.83 2.15 7.75
CA TYR A 416 -32.48 2.69 7.88
C TYR A 416 -31.76 2.13 9.11
N GLU A 417 -32.39 2.19 10.29
CA GLU A 417 -31.86 1.65 11.55
C GLU A 417 -31.55 0.16 11.46
N SER A 418 -32.46 -0.61 10.87
CA SER A 418 -32.25 -2.04 10.63
C SER A 418 -31.08 -2.28 9.68
N GLY A 419 -30.95 -1.48 8.62
CA GLY A 419 -29.83 -1.59 7.67
C GLY A 419 -28.48 -1.32 8.33
N VAL A 420 -28.37 -0.25 9.13
CA VAL A 420 -27.14 0.05 9.90
C VAL A 420 -26.80 -1.09 10.84
N LYS A 421 -27.78 -1.61 11.58
CA LYS A 421 -27.59 -2.74 12.51
C LYS A 421 -27.04 -3.97 11.77
N VAL A 422 -27.64 -4.35 10.66
CA VAL A 422 -27.19 -5.52 9.88
C VAL A 422 -25.78 -5.27 9.32
N LEU A 423 -25.47 -4.08 8.82
CA LEU A 423 -24.13 -3.74 8.33
C LEU A 423 -23.06 -3.84 9.42
N LEU A 424 -23.36 -3.41 10.65
CA LEU A 424 -22.46 -3.55 11.80
C LEU A 424 -22.27 -5.02 12.16
N GLU A 425 -23.35 -5.79 12.29
CA GLU A 425 -23.28 -7.23 12.60
C GLU A 425 -22.47 -8.02 11.54
N GLN A 426 -22.71 -7.74 10.26
CA GLN A 426 -21.97 -8.37 9.17
C GLN A 426 -20.52 -7.87 9.11
N GLY A 427 -20.27 -6.59 9.36
CA GLY A 427 -18.92 -6.02 9.43
C GLY A 427 -18.07 -6.64 10.53
N ASP A 428 -18.63 -6.77 11.74
CA ASP A 428 -17.97 -7.43 12.88
C ASP A 428 -17.72 -8.91 12.61
N ARG A 429 -18.70 -9.61 12.04
CA ARG A 429 -18.52 -11.03 11.65
C ARG A 429 -17.42 -11.19 10.62
N MET A 430 -17.38 -10.34 9.59
CA MET A 430 -16.33 -10.32 8.58
C MET A 430 -14.96 -10.10 9.21
N MET A 431 -14.81 -9.09 10.06
CA MET A 431 -13.55 -8.80 10.74
C MET A 431 -13.11 -9.93 11.66
N SER A 432 -14.04 -10.58 12.37
CA SER A 432 -13.72 -11.77 13.17
C SER A 432 -13.20 -12.92 12.31
N GLN A 433 -13.80 -13.16 11.13
CA GLN A 433 -13.32 -14.19 10.21
C GLN A 433 -12.00 -13.81 9.52
N LEU A 434 -11.80 -12.54 9.18
CA LEU A 434 -10.51 -12.05 8.65
C LEU A 434 -9.43 -12.23 9.71
N SER A 435 -9.72 -11.88 10.96
CA SER A 435 -8.79 -12.09 12.06
C SER A 435 -8.52 -13.57 12.25
N LYS A 436 -9.53 -14.43 12.06
CA LYS A 436 -9.32 -15.88 12.07
C LYS A 436 -8.41 -16.32 10.95
N GLU A 437 -8.65 -15.97 9.69
CA GLU A 437 -7.78 -16.29 8.54
C GLU A 437 -6.37 -15.72 8.67
N ASP A 438 -6.22 -14.47 9.09
CA ASP A 438 -4.92 -13.84 9.34
C ASP A 438 -4.24 -14.47 10.58
N SER A 439 -5.03 -15.03 11.51
CA SER A 439 -4.57 -15.85 12.65
C SER A 439 -4.53 -17.35 12.37
N VAL A 440 -4.93 -17.82 11.17
CA VAL A 440 -4.71 -19.19 10.73
C VAL A 440 -3.21 -19.21 10.51
N SER A 441 -2.54 -19.53 11.60
CA SER A 441 -1.14 -19.90 11.65
C SER A 441 -0.91 -20.83 10.48
N PHE A 442 0.15 -20.55 9.72
CA PHE A 442 0.77 -21.60 8.94
C PHE A 442 0.76 -22.87 9.80
N ASP A 443 0.05 -23.91 9.36
CA ASP A 443 -0.19 -25.09 10.19
C ASP A 443 1.09 -25.92 10.20
N TYR A 444 1.97 -25.54 11.13
CA TYR A 444 3.28 -26.15 11.32
C TYR A 444 3.16 -27.63 11.66
N GLU A 445 2.07 -28.04 12.33
CA GLU A 445 1.81 -29.43 12.73
C GLU A 445 1.35 -30.30 11.54
N ALA A 446 0.66 -29.71 10.56
CA ALA A 446 0.26 -30.39 9.33
C ALA A 446 1.39 -30.56 8.31
N GLN A 447 2.57 -29.94 8.52
CA GLN A 447 3.68 -30.07 7.58
C GLN A 447 4.36 -31.43 7.71
N ALA A 448 4.61 -32.07 6.57
CA ALA A 448 5.34 -33.33 6.49
C ALA A 448 6.52 -33.21 5.53
N PHE A 449 7.60 -33.88 5.86
CA PHE A 449 8.75 -33.96 4.96
C PHE A 449 8.43 -34.77 3.71
N THR A 450 8.82 -34.23 2.56
CA THR A 450 8.73 -34.88 1.25
C THR A 450 10.14 -35.05 0.66
N PRO A 451 10.44 -36.10 -0.12
CA PRO A 451 11.73 -36.21 -0.80
C PRO A 451 11.83 -35.18 -1.92
N ALA A 452 12.99 -34.53 -2.06
CA ALA A 452 13.30 -33.59 -3.12
C ALA A 452 14.66 -33.93 -3.75
N ALA A 453 14.66 -34.24 -5.04
CA ALA A 453 15.86 -34.57 -5.79
C ALA A 453 16.52 -33.31 -6.37
N PHE A 454 17.84 -33.26 -6.27
CA PHE A 454 18.70 -32.28 -6.92
C PHE A 454 19.57 -33.02 -7.94
N ASP A 455 19.73 -32.45 -9.13
CA ASP A 455 20.52 -33.06 -10.21
C ASP A 455 21.99 -32.59 -10.21
N ASN A 456 22.26 -31.39 -9.67
CA ASN A 456 23.61 -30.84 -9.52
C ASN A 456 23.74 -30.09 -8.18
N PRO A 457 24.33 -30.71 -7.15
CA PRO A 457 24.87 -32.07 -7.13
C PRO A 457 23.74 -33.10 -7.15
N LYS A 458 24.04 -34.34 -7.57
CA LYS A 458 23.06 -35.43 -7.55
C LYS A 458 22.84 -35.92 -6.11
N LEU A 459 21.73 -35.55 -5.49
CA LEU A 459 21.33 -36.02 -4.15
C LEU A 459 19.81 -35.88 -3.93
N THR A 460 19.32 -36.47 -2.85
CA THR A 460 17.92 -36.32 -2.42
C THR A 460 17.89 -35.78 -0.99
N LEU A 461 17.20 -34.66 -0.78
CA LEU A 461 17.00 -34.05 0.54
C LEU A 461 15.55 -34.19 0.98
N SER A 462 15.34 -34.03 2.28
CA SER A 462 13.99 -33.92 2.85
C SER A 462 13.53 -32.47 2.79
N ARG A 463 12.43 -32.20 2.10
CA ARG A 463 11.83 -30.88 1.93
C ARG A 463 10.62 -30.70 2.83
N ILE A 464 10.54 -29.56 3.51
CA ILE A 464 9.39 -29.13 4.30
C ILE A 464 9.18 -27.61 4.12
N GLU A 465 7.97 -27.13 4.38
CA GLU A 465 7.61 -25.72 4.21
C GLU A 465 7.38 -25.05 5.56
N SER A 466 7.67 -23.75 5.64
CA SER A 466 7.26 -22.83 6.71
C SER A 466 6.57 -21.59 6.09
N LYS A 467 6.21 -20.57 6.87
CA LYS A 467 5.58 -19.36 6.32
C LYS A 467 6.52 -18.61 5.37
N HIS A 468 7.81 -18.45 5.74
CA HIS A 468 8.80 -17.64 5.01
C HIS A 468 9.97 -18.44 4.44
N TYR A 469 10.08 -19.74 4.78
CA TYR A 469 11.15 -20.61 4.29
C TYR A 469 10.62 -21.84 3.54
N THR A 470 11.35 -22.23 2.50
CA THR A 470 11.38 -23.61 2.02
C THR A 470 12.63 -24.28 2.58
N ILE A 471 12.46 -25.35 3.34
CA ILE A 471 13.54 -25.98 4.10
C ILE A 471 13.92 -27.30 3.42
N TYR A 472 15.19 -27.47 3.11
CA TYR A 472 15.77 -28.74 2.70
C TYR A 472 16.75 -29.24 3.76
N ALA A 473 16.65 -30.51 4.12
CA ALA A 473 17.41 -31.07 5.21
C ALA A 473 17.94 -32.48 4.89
N ASP A 474 19.17 -32.76 5.30
CA ASP A 474 19.66 -34.12 5.44
C ASP A 474 18.81 -34.89 6.47
N GLU A 475 18.77 -36.22 6.34
CA GLU A 475 17.94 -37.08 7.16
C GLU A 475 18.19 -36.90 8.66
N VAL A 476 19.45 -36.67 9.06
CA VAL A 476 19.88 -36.44 10.44
C VAL A 476 19.23 -35.20 11.09
N TYR A 477 18.82 -34.21 10.30
CA TYR A 477 18.22 -32.96 10.81
C TYR A 477 16.69 -32.97 10.83
N ARG A 478 16.02 -33.95 10.20
CA ARG A 478 14.55 -34.00 10.14
C ARG A 478 13.90 -33.96 11.52
N GLY A 479 14.43 -34.73 12.47
CA GLY A 479 13.90 -34.77 13.84
C GLY A 479 14.08 -33.47 14.64
N GLN A 480 14.95 -32.56 14.17
CA GLN A 480 15.23 -31.29 14.82
C GLN A 480 14.38 -30.13 14.28
N ILE A 481 13.88 -30.25 13.05
CA ILE A 481 13.02 -29.22 12.41
C ILE A 481 11.57 -29.48 12.83
N THR A 482 11.27 -29.12 14.08
CA THR A 482 9.93 -29.26 14.66
C THR A 482 9.03 -28.07 14.27
N PRO A 483 7.71 -28.19 14.43
CA PRO A 483 6.78 -27.07 14.30
C PRO A 483 7.20 -25.81 15.09
N SER A 484 7.70 -26.00 16.32
CA SER A 484 8.19 -24.91 17.16
C SER A 484 9.41 -24.19 16.58
N ILE A 485 10.33 -24.95 15.96
CA ILE A 485 11.53 -24.42 15.32
C ILE A 485 11.15 -23.61 14.09
N MET A 486 10.27 -24.14 13.22
CA MET A 486 9.81 -23.43 12.03
C MET A 486 9.08 -22.14 12.37
N LYS A 487 8.26 -22.14 13.43
CA LYS A 487 7.58 -20.94 13.92
C LYS A 487 8.56 -19.87 14.40
N GLU A 488 9.61 -20.26 15.11
CA GLU A 488 10.65 -19.32 15.55
C GLU A 488 11.48 -18.79 14.36
N MET A 489 11.81 -19.65 13.38
CA MET A 489 12.47 -19.22 12.14
C MET A 489 11.66 -18.11 11.43
N ASP A 490 10.34 -18.31 11.27
CA ASP A 490 9.47 -17.32 10.65
C ASP A 490 9.39 -16.00 11.46
N ALA A 491 9.43 -16.08 12.80
CA ALA A 491 9.46 -14.90 13.66
C ALA A 491 10.79 -14.13 13.57
N ILE A 492 11.91 -14.84 13.38
CA ILE A 492 13.23 -14.27 13.12
C ILE A 492 13.20 -13.51 11.79
N TYR A 493 12.69 -14.12 10.72
CA TYR A 493 12.56 -13.49 9.41
C TYR A 493 11.82 -12.16 9.46
N GLU A 494 10.62 -12.13 10.09
CA GLU A 494 9.79 -10.92 10.16
C GLU A 494 10.51 -9.79 10.89
N ARG A 495 11.32 -10.12 11.89
CA ARG A 495 12.11 -9.17 12.66
C ARG A 495 13.31 -8.66 11.88
N ASP A 496 14.08 -9.53 11.26
CA ASP A 496 15.23 -9.14 10.45
C ASP A 496 14.80 -8.24 9.29
N ALA A 497 13.69 -8.59 8.63
CA ALA A 497 13.07 -7.76 7.59
C ALA A 497 12.68 -6.37 8.11
N TYR A 498 12.10 -6.29 9.32
CA TYR A 498 11.72 -5.02 9.94
C TYR A 498 12.93 -4.10 10.25
N TYR A 499 14.06 -4.66 10.67
CA TYR A 499 15.26 -3.89 10.99
C TYR A 499 16.11 -3.57 9.76
N ASN A 500 16.03 -4.36 8.69
CA ASN A 500 16.83 -4.17 7.50
C ASN A 500 16.55 -2.83 6.81
N TYR A 501 17.62 -2.07 6.57
CA TYR A 501 17.57 -0.72 6.00
C TYR A 501 16.97 -0.68 4.57
N ARG A 502 16.94 -1.81 3.85
CA ARG A 502 16.29 -1.94 2.53
C ARG A 502 15.70 -3.34 2.31
N SER A 503 14.76 -3.76 3.15
CA SER A 503 14.11 -5.07 3.02
C SER A 503 13.44 -5.21 1.65
N LYS A 504 13.77 -6.28 0.91
CA LYS A 504 13.00 -6.72 -0.25
C LYS A 504 12.09 -7.86 0.19
N THR A 505 10.78 -7.70 0.07
CA THR A 505 9.86 -8.84 0.13
C THR A 505 9.97 -9.60 -1.20
N GLY A 506 10.38 -10.86 -1.13
CA GLY A 506 10.70 -11.71 -2.28
C GLY A 506 10.19 -13.15 -2.10
N PRO A 507 10.63 -14.13 -2.92
CA PRO A 507 10.32 -15.54 -2.70
C PRO A 507 10.82 -16.01 -1.32
N LYS A 508 10.22 -17.09 -0.78
CA LYS A 508 10.64 -17.70 0.49
C LYS A 508 12.15 -17.97 0.49
N ILE A 509 12.82 -17.79 1.62
CA ILE A 509 14.24 -18.16 1.73
C ILE A 509 14.36 -19.69 1.61
N ILE A 510 15.32 -20.17 0.83
CA ILE A 510 15.69 -21.58 0.84
C ILE A 510 16.70 -21.82 1.95
N ALA A 511 16.30 -22.57 2.98
CA ALA A 511 17.16 -22.97 4.08
C ALA A 511 17.71 -24.38 3.85
N LEU A 512 19.03 -24.52 3.79
CA LEU A 512 19.75 -25.77 3.57
C LEU A 512 20.38 -26.24 4.88
N PHE A 513 19.81 -27.29 5.47
CA PHE A 513 20.39 -28.00 6.62
C PHE A 513 21.13 -29.23 6.11
N MET A 514 22.43 -29.10 5.83
CA MET A 514 23.21 -30.17 5.20
C MET A 514 24.57 -30.37 5.90
N GLN A 515 24.99 -31.62 6.09
CA GLN A 515 26.31 -31.96 6.60
C GLN A 515 27.40 -31.63 5.57
N ASP A 516 27.10 -31.83 4.28
CA ASP A 516 28.01 -31.58 3.17
C ASP A 516 27.89 -30.13 2.67
N GLY A 517 28.69 -29.24 3.25
CA GLY A 517 28.73 -27.83 2.87
C GLY A 517 29.17 -27.60 1.42
N ASN A 518 29.92 -28.52 0.81
CA ASN A 518 30.36 -28.36 -0.58
C ASN A 518 29.17 -28.55 -1.51
N LYS A 519 28.33 -29.54 -1.23
CA LYS A 519 27.07 -29.73 -1.96
C LYS A 519 26.09 -28.58 -1.74
N ALA A 520 26.00 -28.06 -0.51
CA ALA A 520 25.18 -26.89 -0.23
C ALA A 520 25.65 -25.65 -1.01
N ALA A 521 26.97 -25.43 -1.11
CA ALA A 521 27.55 -24.33 -1.89
C ALA A 521 27.18 -24.44 -3.38
N VAL A 522 27.23 -25.64 -3.96
CA VAL A 522 26.80 -25.88 -5.36
C VAL A 522 25.30 -25.56 -5.53
N ILE A 523 24.43 -26.05 -4.63
CA ILE A 523 22.97 -25.79 -4.68
C ILE A 523 22.69 -24.28 -4.60
N ALA A 524 23.34 -23.60 -3.65
CA ALA A 524 23.16 -22.17 -3.44
C ALA A 524 23.86 -21.30 -4.49
N GLY A 525 24.69 -21.87 -5.38
CA GLY A 525 25.45 -21.13 -6.38
C GLY A 525 26.63 -20.31 -5.83
N ARG A 526 27.25 -20.75 -4.73
CA ARG A 526 28.46 -20.17 -4.12
C ARG A 526 29.72 -20.82 -4.69
N THR A 527 30.04 -20.47 -5.94
CA THR A 527 31.22 -21.03 -6.65
C THR A 527 32.55 -20.74 -5.94
N ASP A 528 32.60 -19.71 -5.12
CA ASP A 528 33.76 -19.34 -4.29
C ASP A 528 33.99 -20.26 -3.08
N LEU A 529 33.00 -21.08 -2.72
CA LEU A 529 33.06 -22.06 -1.63
C LEU A 529 33.02 -23.52 -2.13
N GLU A 530 32.90 -23.74 -3.44
CA GLU A 530 32.91 -25.09 -4.01
C GLU A 530 34.26 -25.77 -3.78
N GLY A 531 34.26 -26.89 -3.05
CA GLY A 531 35.47 -27.63 -2.67
C GLY A 531 36.25 -27.03 -1.48
N GLN A 532 35.77 -25.92 -0.92
CA GLN A 532 36.36 -25.26 0.26
C GLN A 532 35.28 -24.81 1.25
N SER A 533 34.11 -25.45 1.27
CA SER A 533 32.98 -25.03 2.13
C SER A 533 33.28 -25.07 3.63
N GLU A 534 34.33 -25.77 4.06
CA GLU A 534 34.89 -25.68 5.41
C GLU A 534 35.32 -24.25 5.78
N ALA A 535 35.66 -23.42 4.79
CA ALA A 535 35.93 -22.00 4.97
C ALA A 535 34.68 -21.16 5.31
N ALA A 536 33.47 -21.70 5.12
CA ALA A 536 32.23 -21.02 5.49
C ALA A 536 31.85 -21.19 6.97
N GLY A 537 32.62 -21.95 7.76
CA GLY A 537 32.34 -22.14 9.19
C GLY A 537 30.93 -22.71 9.46
N GLY A 538 30.16 -22.00 10.29
CA GLY A 538 28.83 -22.42 10.76
C GLY A 538 27.70 -22.36 9.71
N GLY A 539 27.88 -21.58 8.64
CA GLY A 539 26.83 -21.35 7.64
C GLY A 539 27.23 -20.34 6.56
N PHE A 540 26.32 -20.08 5.61
CA PHE A 540 26.47 -18.95 4.70
C PHE A 540 25.13 -18.53 4.11
N ALA A 541 25.03 -17.29 3.65
CA ALA A 541 23.94 -16.81 2.81
C ALA A 541 24.41 -16.61 1.35
N ASN A 542 23.46 -16.70 0.41
CA ASN A 542 23.67 -16.27 -0.97
C ASN A 542 22.38 -15.81 -1.63
N PHE A 543 22.48 -14.78 -2.47
CA PHE A 543 21.43 -14.45 -3.43
C PHE A 543 21.87 -14.91 -4.83
N ASN A 544 21.31 -16.03 -5.27
CA ASN A 544 21.63 -16.57 -6.59
C ASN A 544 20.83 -15.83 -7.66
N ARG A 545 21.56 -15.14 -8.54
CA ARG A 545 20.94 -14.31 -9.59
C ARG A 545 20.41 -15.15 -10.76
N LYS A 546 20.84 -16.41 -10.90
CA LYS A 546 20.44 -17.27 -12.02
C LYS A 546 18.99 -17.75 -11.87
N ASP A 547 18.58 -18.05 -10.66
CA ASP A 547 17.24 -18.50 -10.30
C ASP A 547 16.43 -17.44 -9.52
N ASN A 548 17.05 -16.29 -9.22
CA ASN A 548 16.46 -15.18 -8.47
C ASN A 548 15.98 -15.62 -7.07
N GLN A 549 16.74 -16.52 -6.44
CA GLN A 549 16.41 -17.16 -5.18
C GLN A 549 17.44 -16.82 -4.08
N ILE A 550 16.94 -16.68 -2.85
CA ILE A 550 17.76 -16.44 -1.65
C ILE A 550 17.99 -17.77 -0.95
N TYR A 551 19.23 -18.03 -0.56
CA TYR A 551 19.67 -19.23 0.13
C TYR A 551 20.34 -18.87 1.46
N ILE A 552 20.07 -19.67 2.47
CA ILE A 552 20.88 -19.77 3.69
C ILE A 552 21.28 -21.22 3.88
N TYR A 553 22.49 -21.45 4.38
CA TYR A 553 23.04 -22.76 4.69
C TYR A 553 23.47 -22.81 6.14
N MET A 554 23.20 -23.94 6.79
CA MET A 554 23.61 -24.22 8.16
C MET A 554 24.27 -25.60 8.23
N ARG A 555 25.49 -25.65 8.78
CA ARG A 555 26.30 -26.88 8.87
C ARG A 555 25.85 -27.82 9.97
N SER A 556 25.43 -27.29 11.13
CA SER A 556 25.24 -28.07 12.37
C SER A 556 23.83 -27.99 12.98
N GLY A 557 22.77 -27.88 12.16
CA GLY A 557 21.38 -27.92 12.63
C GLY A 557 20.71 -26.54 12.84
N PRO A 558 19.46 -26.50 13.35
CA PRO A 558 18.65 -25.28 13.46
C PRO A 558 18.97 -24.45 14.70
N TYR A 559 20.20 -23.97 14.79
CA TYR A 559 20.56 -22.96 15.76
C TYR A 559 19.96 -21.61 15.37
N MET A 560 19.07 -21.09 16.22
CA MET A 560 18.36 -19.82 15.98
C MET A 560 19.32 -18.64 15.78
N GLU A 561 20.46 -18.69 16.45
CA GLU A 561 21.54 -17.69 16.37
C GLU A 561 22.11 -17.63 14.94
N THR A 562 22.45 -18.79 14.37
CA THR A 562 22.93 -18.93 12.98
C THR A 562 21.83 -18.56 11.99
N ILE A 563 20.58 -18.99 12.22
CA ILE A 563 19.46 -18.65 11.35
C ILE A 563 19.23 -17.14 11.29
N ALA A 564 19.27 -16.44 12.42
CA ALA A 564 19.14 -14.98 12.45
C ALA A 564 20.30 -14.29 11.75
N HIS A 565 21.53 -14.75 11.99
CA HIS A 565 22.72 -14.21 11.32
C HIS A 565 22.63 -14.36 9.80
N GLU A 566 22.42 -15.59 9.31
CA GLU A 566 22.38 -15.87 7.87
C GLU A 566 21.13 -15.29 7.19
N SER A 567 19.97 -15.28 7.86
CA SER A 567 18.74 -14.67 7.30
C SER A 567 18.90 -13.17 7.12
N ASN A 568 19.54 -12.48 8.06
CA ASN A 568 19.89 -11.08 7.92
C ASN A 568 20.81 -10.83 6.71
N HIS A 569 21.84 -11.66 6.50
CA HIS A 569 22.69 -11.61 5.30
C HIS A 569 21.90 -11.86 4.02
N ALA A 570 21.02 -12.86 4.01
CA ALA A 570 20.18 -13.21 2.88
C ALA A 570 19.25 -12.04 2.48
N LEU A 571 18.60 -11.42 3.46
CA LEU A 571 17.70 -10.29 3.24
C LEU A 571 18.45 -9.05 2.76
N ALA A 572 19.64 -8.79 3.31
CA ALA A 572 20.46 -7.65 2.91
C ALA A 572 21.13 -7.84 1.53
N SER A 573 21.63 -9.03 1.23
CA SER A 573 22.30 -9.39 -0.04
C SER A 573 21.35 -9.42 -1.25
N SER A 574 20.04 -9.61 -1.02
CA SER A 574 19.00 -9.50 -2.07
C SER A 574 18.85 -8.07 -2.64
N ASN A 575 19.51 -7.09 -2.01
CA ASN A 575 19.52 -5.71 -2.45
C ASN A 575 20.67 -5.43 -3.46
N PRO A 576 20.40 -4.85 -4.65
CA PRO A 576 21.45 -4.50 -5.60
C PRO A 576 22.44 -3.43 -5.10
N HIS A 577 22.19 -2.81 -3.93
CA HIS A 577 23.02 -1.75 -3.32
C HIS A 577 23.89 -2.21 -2.13
N SER A 578 23.88 -3.48 -1.73
CA SER A 578 24.54 -3.99 -0.50
C SER A 578 26.05 -4.22 -0.57
N ARG A 579 26.66 -4.25 -1.76
CA ARG A 579 28.08 -4.63 -1.93
C ARG A 579 29.10 -3.81 -1.10
N ASP A 580 28.77 -2.56 -0.76
CA ASP A 580 29.67 -1.68 0.02
C ASP A 580 29.34 -1.65 1.53
N GLN A 581 28.24 -2.27 1.96
CA GLN A 581 27.69 -2.18 3.32
C GLN A 581 27.69 -3.50 4.11
N SER A 582 28.27 -4.58 3.57
CA SER A 582 28.35 -5.89 4.23
C SER A 582 28.79 -5.82 5.69
N VAL A 583 29.84 -5.06 5.99
CA VAL A 583 30.35 -4.84 7.36
C VAL A 583 29.29 -4.26 8.31
N LEU A 584 28.38 -3.41 7.83
CA LEU A 584 27.33 -2.81 8.66
C LEU A 584 26.18 -3.80 8.90
N GLU A 585 25.91 -4.63 7.89
CA GLU A 585 24.94 -5.72 7.95
C GLU A 585 25.41 -6.79 8.94
N GLU A 586 26.71 -7.09 8.98
CA GLU A 586 27.35 -7.93 10.00
C GLU A 586 27.10 -7.39 11.40
N TRP A 587 27.28 -6.09 11.64
CA TRP A 587 27.08 -5.50 12.98
C TRP A 587 25.62 -5.60 13.44
N GLN A 588 24.69 -5.40 12.51
CA GLN A 588 23.27 -5.61 12.76
C GLN A 588 22.99 -7.09 13.06
N GLY A 589 23.53 -8.01 12.24
CA GLY A 589 23.42 -9.45 12.46
C GLY A 589 23.93 -9.88 13.83
N GLN A 590 25.09 -9.36 14.25
CA GLN A 590 25.67 -9.62 15.58
C GLN A 590 24.81 -9.03 16.73
N SER A 591 24.06 -7.96 16.48
CA SER A 591 23.12 -7.41 17.46
C SER A 591 21.93 -8.35 17.70
N HIS A 592 21.50 -9.06 16.65
CA HIS A 592 20.39 -10.01 16.70
C HIS A 592 20.82 -11.38 17.20
N PHE A 593 22.02 -11.86 16.82
CA PHE A 593 22.67 -13.04 17.40
C PHE A 593 22.60 -13.02 18.94
N VAL A 594 23.00 -11.90 19.52
CA VAL A 594 22.99 -11.61 20.96
C VAL A 594 21.59 -11.69 21.62
N ARG A 595 20.52 -11.68 20.84
CA ARG A 595 19.13 -11.75 21.34
C ARG A 595 18.50 -13.14 21.28
N TYR A 596 19.14 -14.11 20.63
CA TYR A 596 18.60 -15.46 20.47
C TYR A 596 19.46 -16.48 21.22
N ALA A 597 18.82 -17.28 22.09
CA ALA A 597 19.44 -18.45 22.70
C ALA A 597 18.41 -19.57 22.84
N ASN A 598 18.72 -20.78 22.36
CA ASN A 598 17.93 -22.01 22.58
C ASN A 598 16.40 -21.81 22.47
N LEU A 599 15.91 -21.41 21.28
CA LEU A 599 14.48 -21.19 20.96
C LEU A 599 13.80 -19.98 21.62
N LYS A 600 14.53 -19.10 22.32
CA LYS A 600 13.92 -17.94 22.97
C LYS A 600 14.62 -16.64 22.60
N TYR A 601 13.79 -15.64 22.33
CA TYR A 601 14.20 -14.24 22.36
C TYR A 601 14.41 -13.78 23.80
N LEU A 602 15.58 -13.23 24.10
CA LEU A 602 15.92 -12.76 25.44
C LEU A 602 15.57 -11.28 25.62
N GLU A 603 14.89 -10.97 26.74
CA GLU A 603 14.54 -9.60 27.11
C GLU A 603 15.76 -8.78 27.59
N ASP A 604 16.76 -9.45 28.18
CA ASP A 604 18.02 -8.84 28.60
C ASP A 604 19.24 -9.50 27.94
N PRO A 605 19.74 -8.95 26.82
CA PRO A 605 20.81 -9.58 26.06
C PRO A 605 22.16 -9.63 26.78
N ALA A 606 22.40 -8.78 27.79
CA ALA A 606 23.72 -8.72 28.42
C ALA A 606 24.11 -9.97 29.22
N ALA A 607 23.14 -10.76 29.68
CA ALA A 607 23.43 -12.03 30.34
C ALA A 607 24.04 -13.06 29.38
N LEU A 608 23.50 -13.16 28.16
CA LEU A 608 24.01 -14.04 27.11
C LEU A 608 25.37 -13.57 26.61
N ILE A 609 25.50 -12.27 26.38
CA ILE A 609 26.74 -11.61 25.96
C ILE A 609 27.87 -11.92 26.95
N ASN A 610 27.64 -11.71 28.26
CA ASN A 610 28.68 -11.89 29.27
C ASN A 610 29.12 -13.36 29.34
N SER A 611 28.18 -14.31 29.41
CA SER A 611 28.50 -15.73 29.51
C SER A 611 29.14 -16.30 28.23
N ARG A 612 28.72 -15.84 27.05
CA ARG A 612 29.21 -16.33 25.76
C ARG A 612 30.50 -15.63 25.35
N PHE A 613 30.61 -14.31 25.40
CA PHE A 613 31.84 -13.61 24.99
C PHE A 613 32.99 -13.78 25.95
N ALA A 614 32.74 -13.97 27.26
CA ALA A 614 33.81 -14.33 28.19
C ALA A 614 34.45 -15.70 27.86
N ASN A 615 33.72 -16.57 27.14
CA ASN A 615 34.18 -17.90 26.74
C ASN A 615 34.27 -18.06 25.22
N ASN A 616 34.12 -16.98 24.43
CA ASN A 616 34.15 -17.05 22.97
C ASN A 616 35.61 -17.13 22.53
N HIS A 617 36.00 -18.27 21.97
CA HIS A 617 37.37 -18.52 21.50
C HIS A 617 37.75 -17.68 20.26
N GLU A 618 36.80 -17.12 19.53
CA GLU A 618 37.06 -16.25 18.38
C GLU A 618 37.39 -14.82 18.81
N VAL A 619 36.81 -14.37 19.92
CA VAL A 619 37.04 -13.04 20.50
C VAL A 619 37.36 -13.09 22.01
N PRO A 620 38.35 -13.90 22.45
CA PRO A 620 38.59 -14.19 23.87
C PRO A 620 38.91 -12.94 24.69
N ASP A 621 39.40 -11.90 24.04
CA ASP A 621 39.76 -10.62 24.65
C ASP A 621 38.65 -9.57 24.61
N LEU A 622 37.45 -9.88 24.10
CA LEU A 622 36.42 -8.86 23.87
C LEU A 622 36.02 -8.15 25.17
N MET A 623 35.89 -8.90 26.25
CA MET A 623 35.57 -8.35 27.58
C MET A 623 36.67 -7.43 28.11
N ARG A 624 37.95 -7.69 27.76
CA ARG A 624 39.06 -6.79 28.08
C ARG A 624 38.92 -5.47 27.33
N ILE A 625 38.51 -5.49 26.06
CA ILE A 625 38.27 -4.28 25.26
C ILE A 625 37.11 -3.47 25.84
N ILE A 626 36.01 -4.13 26.19
CA ILE A 626 34.82 -3.49 26.78
C ILE A 626 35.16 -2.86 28.14
N ALA A 627 35.84 -3.60 29.02
CA ALA A 627 36.21 -3.12 30.35
C ALA A 627 37.22 -1.96 30.31
N ASN A 628 38.13 -1.97 29.32
CA ASN A 628 39.18 -0.97 29.16
C ASN A 628 38.93 -0.04 27.97
N TYR A 629 37.65 0.25 27.66
CA TYR A 629 37.28 0.97 26.42
C TYR A 629 38.01 2.30 26.24
N LYS A 630 38.42 2.98 27.32
CA LYS A 630 39.15 4.26 27.25
C LYS A 630 40.52 4.15 26.57
N THR A 631 41.16 2.98 26.65
CA THR A 631 42.51 2.74 26.12
C THR A 631 42.55 1.64 25.08
N ALA A 632 41.56 0.74 25.08
CA ALA A 632 41.53 -0.43 24.22
C ALA A 632 40.59 -0.30 23.02
N LEU A 633 39.63 0.63 23.02
CA LEU A 633 38.71 0.83 21.89
C LEU A 633 39.29 1.85 20.91
N ASP A 634 39.49 1.44 19.66
CA ASP A 634 39.85 2.35 18.57
C ASP A 634 38.72 2.40 17.55
N TRP A 635 38.26 3.62 17.26
CA TRP A 635 37.12 3.84 16.39
C TRP A 635 37.44 3.68 14.91
N THR A 636 38.73 3.72 14.53
CA THR A 636 39.17 3.49 13.15
C THR A 636 38.87 2.08 12.66
N TRP A 637 38.69 1.13 13.58
CA TRP A 637 38.28 -0.26 13.30
C TRP A 637 36.91 -0.33 12.63
N PHE A 638 36.00 0.59 12.95
CA PHE A 638 34.63 0.60 12.42
C PHE A 638 34.54 1.29 11.05
N THR A 639 35.52 2.10 10.69
CA THR A 639 35.47 2.95 9.48
C THR A 639 36.28 2.38 8.31
N LYS A 640 36.77 1.13 8.42
CA LYS A 640 37.72 0.49 7.48
C LYS A 640 39.05 1.25 7.29
N LEU A 641 39.34 2.24 8.15
CA LEU A 641 40.56 3.05 8.05
C LEU A 641 41.79 2.33 8.59
N ALA A 642 41.58 1.49 9.60
CA ALA A 642 42.60 0.60 10.12
C ALA A 642 41.99 -0.79 10.35
N PRO A 643 42.72 -1.87 10.04
CA PRO A 643 42.31 -3.20 10.47
C PRO A 643 42.32 -3.24 12.00
N ASN A 644 41.34 -3.94 12.57
CA ASN A 644 41.37 -4.22 14.00
C ASN A 644 42.52 -5.21 14.27
N PRO A 645 43.52 -4.86 15.11
CA PRO A 645 44.67 -5.72 15.36
C PRO A 645 44.29 -7.03 16.08
N ASN A 646 43.10 -7.08 16.69
CA ASN A 646 42.55 -8.29 17.30
C ASN A 646 41.75 -9.15 16.30
N GLY A 647 41.45 -8.62 15.11
CA GLY A 647 40.62 -9.28 14.09
C GLY A 647 39.27 -8.58 13.88
N HIS A 648 38.71 -8.73 12.68
CA HIS A 648 37.50 -8.02 12.25
C HIS A 648 36.25 -8.39 13.07
N LEU A 649 36.17 -9.60 13.61
CA LEU A 649 35.08 -10.04 14.48
C LEU A 649 34.91 -9.15 15.72
N TYR A 650 36.01 -8.71 16.32
CA TYR A 650 35.96 -7.79 17.47
C TYR A 650 35.24 -6.49 17.11
N THR A 651 35.38 -6.01 15.88
CA THR A 651 34.63 -4.85 15.39
C THR A 651 33.13 -5.14 15.36
N TYR A 652 32.73 -6.32 14.88
CA TYR A 652 31.31 -6.64 14.69
C TYR A 652 30.60 -6.85 16.01
N TYR A 653 31.21 -7.62 16.91
CA TYR A 653 30.68 -7.88 18.24
C TYR A 653 30.67 -6.64 19.12
N THR A 654 31.70 -5.79 19.03
CA THR A 654 31.73 -4.52 19.79
C THR A 654 30.59 -3.60 19.35
N MET A 655 30.43 -3.33 18.06
CA MET A 655 29.36 -2.45 17.58
C MET A 655 27.98 -3.06 17.80
N GLY A 656 27.82 -4.36 17.51
CA GLY A 656 26.55 -5.06 17.71
C GLY A 656 26.09 -5.02 19.16
N SER A 657 27.01 -5.15 20.12
CA SER A 657 26.68 -5.00 21.54
C SER A 657 26.24 -3.59 21.94
N MET A 658 26.78 -2.54 21.30
CA MET A 658 26.35 -1.16 21.52
C MET A 658 24.94 -0.91 20.98
N TYR A 659 24.60 -1.48 19.82
CA TYR A 659 23.23 -1.43 19.31
C TYR A 659 22.25 -2.20 20.19
N ALA A 660 22.63 -3.37 20.71
CA ALA A 660 21.84 -4.14 21.67
C ALA A 660 21.60 -3.34 22.96
N PHE A 661 22.63 -2.67 23.48
CA PHE A 661 22.53 -1.77 24.63
C PHE A 661 21.59 -0.59 24.38
N LEU A 662 21.72 0.07 23.22
CA LEU A 662 20.81 1.16 22.84
C LEU A 662 19.34 0.71 22.83
N ASN A 663 19.09 -0.50 22.35
CA ASN A 663 17.75 -1.05 22.28
C ASN A 663 17.21 -1.36 23.68
N TYR A 664 18.00 -2.05 24.50
CA TYR A 664 17.66 -2.37 25.87
C TYR A 664 17.38 -1.13 26.72
N LYS A 665 18.25 -0.12 26.65
CA LYS A 665 18.20 1.04 27.55
C LYS A 665 17.28 2.17 27.06
N TYR A 666 17.21 2.39 25.75
CA TYR A 666 16.53 3.55 25.15
C TYR A 666 15.44 3.16 24.15
N GLY A 667 15.12 1.88 24.05
CA GLY A 667 14.11 1.34 23.17
C GLY A 667 14.57 1.11 21.73
N GLU A 668 13.81 0.28 21.04
CA GLU A 668 14.03 -0.15 19.66
C GLU A 668 14.22 1.00 18.67
N ALA A 669 13.40 2.04 18.75
CA ALA A 669 13.47 3.17 17.83
C ALA A 669 14.83 3.89 17.87
N THR A 670 15.43 3.99 19.05
CA THR A 670 16.73 4.65 19.27
C THR A 670 17.87 3.82 18.68
N SER A 671 17.86 2.51 18.95
CA SER A 671 18.82 1.57 18.36
C SER A 671 18.76 1.57 16.83
N ARG A 672 17.55 1.51 16.26
CA ARG A 672 17.34 1.56 14.80
C ARG A 672 17.88 2.84 14.17
N ARG A 673 17.61 4.01 14.75
CA ARG A 673 18.15 5.27 14.21
C ARG A 673 19.68 5.32 14.25
N ALA A 674 20.31 4.76 15.29
CA ALA A 674 21.77 4.66 15.35
C ALA A 674 22.34 3.73 14.26
N ILE A 675 21.74 2.54 14.09
CA ILE A 675 22.07 1.59 13.02
C ILE A 675 21.95 2.28 11.65
N TYR A 676 20.84 2.96 11.39
CA TYR A 676 20.61 3.66 10.13
C TYR A 676 21.57 4.82 9.90
N ARG A 677 21.92 5.60 10.92
CA ARG A 677 22.94 6.65 10.78
C ARG A 677 24.30 6.05 10.39
N ASN A 678 24.65 4.90 10.95
CA ASN A 678 25.88 4.19 10.59
C ASN A 678 25.86 3.59 9.18
N TYR A 679 24.70 3.08 8.72
CA TYR A 679 24.48 2.75 7.30
C TYR A 679 24.74 3.92 6.35
N GLN A 680 24.67 5.16 6.83
CA GLN A 680 24.81 6.35 5.99
C GLN A 680 26.19 6.96 6.05
N ASP A 681 26.72 7.07 7.26
CA ASP A 681 28.07 7.57 7.47
C ASP A 681 28.65 6.95 8.73
N VAL A 682 29.30 5.82 8.54
CA VAL A 682 29.99 5.10 9.60
C VAL A 682 31.17 5.89 10.19
N THR A 683 31.71 6.89 9.48
CA THR A 683 32.81 7.72 10.00
C THR A 683 32.40 8.54 11.22
N ARG A 684 31.08 8.69 11.42
CA ARG A 684 30.46 9.37 12.55
C ARG A 684 29.90 8.41 13.59
N ALA A 685 30.39 7.16 13.64
CA ALA A 685 29.85 6.11 14.51
C ALA A 685 29.69 6.55 15.97
N GLN A 686 30.68 7.25 16.50
CA GLN A 686 30.64 7.83 17.84
C GLN A 686 29.41 8.72 18.06
N GLN A 687 29.18 9.69 17.17
CA GLN A 687 28.06 10.62 17.27
C GLN A 687 26.73 9.93 16.96
N ASN A 688 26.73 9.00 16.02
CA ASN A 688 25.54 8.29 15.57
C ASN A 688 24.93 7.43 16.69
N LEU A 689 25.78 6.82 17.53
CA LEU A 689 25.36 6.03 18.69
C LEU A 689 24.69 6.88 19.78
N ILE A 690 25.23 8.06 20.07
CA ILE A 690 24.76 8.90 21.19
C ILE A 690 23.69 9.92 20.82
N ALA A 691 23.38 10.07 19.53
CA ALA A 691 22.54 11.16 19.02
C ALA A 691 21.16 11.28 19.69
N ASP A 692 20.58 10.17 20.18
CA ASP A 692 19.25 10.17 20.82
C ASP A 692 19.28 9.75 22.30
N THR A 693 20.46 9.63 22.91
CA THR A 693 20.58 9.17 24.31
C THR A 693 20.63 10.33 25.31
N GLY A 694 20.95 11.55 24.83
CA GLY A 694 21.23 12.70 25.69
C GLY A 694 22.55 12.59 26.46
N LEU A 695 23.36 11.54 26.22
CA LEU A 695 24.63 11.32 26.89
C LEU A 695 25.81 11.86 26.07
N SER A 696 26.91 12.18 26.77
CA SER A 696 28.22 12.30 26.14
C SER A 696 28.73 10.92 25.70
N LEU A 697 29.72 10.89 24.79
CA LEU A 697 30.33 9.62 24.36
C LEU A 697 30.90 8.83 25.53
N ASP A 698 31.64 9.48 26.45
CA ASP A 698 32.21 8.77 27.60
C ASP A 698 31.12 8.24 28.54
N ALA A 699 30.07 9.02 28.80
CA ALA A 699 28.95 8.57 29.63
C ALA A 699 28.19 7.40 28.99
N PHE A 700 28.01 7.43 27.67
CA PHE A 700 27.42 6.31 26.92
C PHE A 700 28.30 5.05 27.01
N LEU A 701 29.60 5.16 26.74
CA LEU A 701 30.53 4.04 26.78
C LEU A 701 30.70 3.48 28.18
N GLN A 702 30.70 4.32 29.21
CA GLN A 702 30.72 3.90 30.61
C GLN A 702 29.46 3.10 30.96
N ALA A 703 28.28 3.58 30.54
CA ALA A 703 27.01 2.90 30.79
C ALA A 703 26.92 1.57 30.03
N TRP A 704 27.34 1.54 28.76
CA TRP A 704 27.42 0.31 27.96
C TRP A 704 28.41 -0.69 28.57
N SER A 705 29.63 -0.27 28.90
CA SER A 705 30.66 -1.13 29.49
C SER A 705 30.20 -1.70 30.84
N SER A 706 29.59 -0.88 31.70
CA SER A 706 29.05 -1.33 32.99
C SER A 706 27.89 -2.30 32.82
N TRP A 707 27.02 -2.07 31.83
CA TRP A 707 25.92 -2.99 31.50
C TRP A 707 26.43 -4.35 31.03
N MET A 708 27.50 -4.38 30.25
CA MET A 708 28.15 -5.61 29.76
C MET A 708 28.89 -6.36 30.88
N ALA A 709 29.54 -5.64 31.80
CA ALA A 709 30.42 -6.19 32.83
C ALA A 709 29.73 -6.57 34.16
N ARG A 710 28.40 -6.50 34.24
CA ARG A 710 27.68 -6.72 35.50
C ARG A 710 27.74 -8.19 35.99
N PRO A 711 27.92 -8.43 37.30
CA PRO A 711 28.12 -9.77 37.87
C PRO A 711 26.85 -10.61 38.04
N ASP A 712 25.66 -10.02 37.96
CA ASP A 712 24.34 -10.66 38.11
C ASP A 712 23.73 -11.16 36.78
N ALA A 713 24.48 -11.03 35.69
CA ALA A 713 24.24 -11.74 34.44
C ALA A 713 24.36 -13.26 34.69
N ALA A 714 23.28 -13.89 35.16
CA ALA A 714 23.25 -15.31 35.48
C ALA A 714 23.83 -16.13 34.31
N LEU A 715 24.83 -16.95 34.61
CA LEU A 715 25.43 -17.91 33.68
C LEU A 715 24.32 -18.81 33.15
N VAL A 716 23.86 -18.57 31.92
CA VAL A 716 23.00 -19.51 31.22
C VAL A 716 23.88 -20.71 30.89
N SER A 717 23.64 -21.86 31.50
CA SER A 717 24.32 -23.11 31.12
C SER A 717 23.84 -23.53 29.74
N THR A 718 24.41 -22.93 28.71
CA THR A 718 24.29 -23.44 27.34
C THR A 718 25.19 -24.66 27.28
N GLY A 719 24.62 -25.84 27.03
CA GLY A 719 25.36 -27.09 26.88
C GLY A 719 26.62 -26.91 26.02
N SER A 720 27.65 -27.65 26.38
CA SER A 720 29.01 -27.63 25.84
C SER A 720 29.07 -27.97 24.35
N ASN A 721 28.66 -27.05 23.48
CA ASN A 721 29.00 -27.11 22.06
C ASN A 721 29.79 -25.85 21.71
N ASN A 722 31.10 -25.95 21.86
CA ASN A 722 32.12 -25.06 21.30
C ASN A 722 32.18 -25.20 19.76
N GLU A 723 31.05 -25.28 19.06
CA GLU A 723 31.02 -25.54 17.61
C GLU A 723 31.01 -24.25 16.76
N PHE A 724 31.76 -23.24 17.19
CA PHE A 724 32.00 -22.02 16.40
C PHE A 724 33.46 -21.96 15.89
N ASP A 725 34.10 -23.10 15.65
CA ASP A 725 35.55 -23.20 15.47
C ASP A 725 36.13 -22.65 14.15
N TYR A 726 35.38 -21.89 13.33
CA TYR A 726 35.92 -21.34 12.08
C TYR A 726 35.27 -20.02 11.64
N MET A 727 35.96 -18.92 11.90
CA MET A 727 35.79 -17.61 11.22
C MET A 727 37.15 -17.13 10.69
N MET A 728 37.55 -17.62 9.52
CA MET A 728 38.64 -17.06 8.71
C MET A 728 38.10 -16.78 7.31
N LEU A 729 37.70 -15.54 7.03
CA LEU A 729 37.32 -15.11 5.69
C LEU A 729 38.19 -13.92 5.21
N TYR A 730 38.95 -14.23 4.15
CA TYR A 730 39.52 -13.37 3.11
C TYR A 730 40.54 -12.27 3.49
N THR A 731 41.80 -12.67 3.63
CA THR A 731 42.86 -12.07 2.82
C THR A 731 42.98 -12.85 1.50
N LEU A 732 42.99 -12.18 0.36
CA LEU A 732 43.57 -12.73 -0.88
C LEU A 732 44.87 -11.97 -1.20
N PRO A 733 45.80 -12.62 -1.92
CA PRO A 733 47.24 -12.49 -1.73
C PRO A 733 47.84 -11.32 -2.50
N ASP A 734 49.02 -10.88 -2.09
CA ASP A 734 50.08 -10.61 -3.07
C ASP A 734 51.37 -11.31 -2.63
N PRO A 735 51.98 -12.17 -3.48
CA PRO A 735 53.28 -12.75 -3.22
C PRO A 735 54.43 -11.77 -3.50
N LYS A 736 55.57 -12.06 -2.83
CA LYS A 736 56.91 -11.46 -2.93
C LYS A 736 57.04 -10.28 -1.97
N ASP A 737 57.76 -10.40 -0.87
CA ASP A 737 59.14 -10.87 -0.76
C ASP A 737 59.46 -11.28 0.69
N GLY A 738 60.22 -12.37 0.85
CA GLY A 738 60.49 -12.94 2.16
C GLY A 738 61.45 -12.09 2.99
N SER A 739 61.06 -11.76 4.23
CA SER A 739 61.85 -11.90 5.48
C SER A 739 61.20 -11.13 6.65
N PRO A 740 61.43 -11.52 7.93
CA PRO A 740 60.51 -11.21 9.04
C PRO A 740 60.88 -10.01 9.94
N ALA A 741 59.83 -9.46 10.56
CA ALA A 741 59.68 -8.85 11.89
C ALA A 741 60.77 -7.93 12.50
N SER A 742 60.42 -6.66 12.73
CA SER A 742 60.66 -5.84 13.94
C SER A 742 60.05 -4.46 13.68
N GLY A 743 59.28 -3.80 14.55
CA GLY A 743 59.62 -3.34 15.89
C GLY A 743 59.75 -1.80 15.84
N GLY A 744 59.05 -1.08 16.72
CA GLY A 744 59.47 0.27 17.11
C GLY A 744 58.53 1.45 16.81
N ASN A 745 57.76 1.83 17.84
CA ASN A 745 57.89 3.08 18.60
C ASN A 745 57.74 4.46 17.93
N GLY A 746 56.97 5.32 18.62
CA GLY A 746 57.27 6.75 18.79
C GLY A 746 56.38 7.73 18.00
N ASN A 747 55.44 8.40 18.66
CA ASN A 747 55.58 9.69 19.37
C ASN A 747 55.10 10.87 18.49
N THR A 748 53.90 11.39 18.75
CA THR A 748 53.58 12.63 19.53
C THR A 748 53.92 13.97 18.86
N GLY A 749 52.93 14.86 18.88
CA GLY A 749 53.10 16.31 18.70
C GLY A 749 51.74 17.01 18.52
N ASN A 750 50.99 17.27 19.60
CA ASN A 750 50.85 18.59 20.27
C ASN A 750 50.44 19.73 19.30
N ALA A 751 49.24 20.31 19.35
CA ALA A 751 48.57 21.09 20.41
C ALA A 751 48.51 22.58 20.01
N GLY A 752 47.32 23.19 20.07
CA GLY A 752 47.12 24.62 19.86
C GLY A 752 45.66 24.99 20.13
N ASN A 753 45.45 25.90 21.06
CA ASN A 753 44.31 26.02 21.96
C ASN A 753 43.49 27.33 21.74
N ALA A 754 42.30 27.39 22.34
CA ALA A 754 41.44 28.55 22.62
C ALA A 754 40.57 29.11 21.46
N GLY A 755 39.29 29.48 21.63
CA GLY A 755 38.43 29.49 22.81
C GLY A 755 37.08 30.19 22.50
N ASN A 756 36.08 29.84 23.32
CA ASN A 756 34.86 30.56 23.73
C ASN A 756 33.66 30.81 22.79
N ASN A 757 32.58 30.11 23.15
CA ASN A 757 31.19 30.53 23.41
C ASN A 757 30.38 31.36 22.39
N GLY A 758 29.30 30.72 21.93
CA GLY A 758 27.97 31.35 21.90
C GLY A 758 27.46 31.77 20.52
N ASN A 759 26.90 30.81 19.76
CA ASN A 759 25.61 30.97 19.08
C ASN A 759 25.24 29.71 18.30
N ILE A 760 24.02 29.21 18.56
CA ILE A 760 23.42 28.07 17.86
C ILE A 760 22.95 28.58 16.50
N GLY A 761 23.85 28.57 15.52
CA GLY A 761 23.55 28.87 14.13
C GLY A 761 24.77 29.36 13.36
N GLN A 762 25.56 28.44 12.79
CA GLN A 762 25.96 28.45 11.36
C GLN A 762 26.99 27.38 10.98
N ALA A 763 26.81 26.90 9.74
CA ALA A 763 27.76 26.33 8.77
C ALA A 763 28.50 25.00 9.05
N LEU A 764 28.13 23.98 8.27
CA LEU A 764 28.99 22.84 7.94
C LEU A 764 30.25 23.35 7.20
N PRO A 765 31.48 23.00 7.61
CA PRO A 765 32.70 23.54 7.01
C PRO A 765 33.03 22.84 5.69
N GLY A 766 33.34 23.63 4.66
CA GLY A 766 33.77 23.16 3.34
C GLY A 766 32.86 23.55 2.16
N THR A 767 32.00 24.56 2.30
CA THR A 767 31.13 25.00 1.19
C THR A 767 31.84 26.04 0.30
N ASN A 768 32.33 25.62 -0.86
CA ASN A 768 32.45 26.53 -2.00
C ASN A 768 31.04 26.88 -2.48
N MET A 769 30.40 27.86 -1.83
CA MET A 769 29.11 28.40 -2.28
C MET A 769 29.34 29.18 -3.57
N LYS A 770 28.91 28.63 -4.71
CA LYS A 770 28.63 29.46 -5.89
C LYS A 770 27.15 29.79 -5.91
N ALA A 771 26.85 31.06 -5.63
CA ALA A 771 25.53 31.62 -5.80
C ALA A 771 25.09 31.47 -7.27
N GLY A 772 24.00 30.77 -7.49
CA GLY A 772 23.35 30.71 -8.79
C GLY A 772 22.30 31.80 -8.91
N SER A 773 22.39 32.60 -9.96
CA SER A 773 21.34 33.49 -10.45
C SER A 773 20.01 32.76 -10.69
N LYS A 774 18.91 33.54 -10.82
CA LYS A 774 17.50 33.11 -10.98
C LYS A 774 17.32 31.65 -11.48
N GLY A 775 16.87 30.75 -10.59
CA GLY A 775 16.47 29.37 -10.91
C GLY A 775 17.37 28.24 -10.36
N ASN A 776 18.47 28.56 -9.67
CA ASN A 776 19.34 27.58 -9.01
C ASN A 776 19.06 27.49 -7.51
N ILE A 777 19.23 26.29 -6.92
CA ILE A 777 19.07 26.04 -5.48
C ILE A 777 20.38 26.27 -4.74
N ASP A 778 20.32 26.69 -3.49
CA ASP A 778 21.46 26.56 -2.59
C ASP A 778 21.66 25.09 -2.24
N PHE A 779 22.89 24.63 -2.40
CA PHE A 779 23.26 23.28 -2.09
C PHE A 779 24.65 23.25 -1.46
N SER A 780 24.86 22.29 -0.58
CA SER A 780 26.20 21.89 -0.17
C SER A 780 26.48 20.52 -0.78
N TYR A 781 27.74 20.20 -0.96
CA TYR A 781 28.14 18.89 -1.43
C TYR A 781 29.34 18.41 -0.64
N GLN A 782 29.49 17.10 -0.59
CA GLN A 782 30.62 16.42 -0.01
C GLN A 782 30.98 15.30 -0.98
N PHE A 783 32.07 15.45 -1.71
CA PHE A 783 32.54 14.43 -2.65
C PHE A 783 33.85 13.84 -2.18
N ALA A 784 33.86 12.52 -2.01
CA ALA A 784 35.06 11.71 -1.90
C ALA A 784 35.75 11.57 -3.28
N SER A 785 34.99 11.68 -4.38
CA SER A 785 35.50 11.58 -5.75
C SER A 785 36.10 12.89 -6.23
N LYS A 786 37.40 12.88 -6.54
CA LYS A 786 38.12 14.05 -7.08
C LYS A 786 37.68 14.43 -8.51
N ASP A 787 37.12 13.49 -9.27
CA ASP A 787 36.60 13.71 -10.62
C ASP A 787 35.18 14.29 -10.63
N LEU A 788 34.48 14.27 -9.48
CA LEU A 788 33.09 14.71 -9.37
C LEU A 788 32.99 16.18 -8.96
N SER A 789 32.27 16.97 -9.75
CA SER A 789 31.93 18.35 -9.38
C SER A 789 30.52 18.70 -9.83
N ILE A 790 29.78 19.47 -9.02
CA ILE A 790 28.47 19.99 -9.42
C ILE A 790 28.65 21.23 -10.29
N VAL A 791 28.03 21.20 -11.45
CA VAL A 791 27.91 22.35 -12.35
C VAL A 791 26.71 23.20 -11.97
N SER A 792 25.54 22.58 -11.74
CA SER A 792 24.34 23.29 -11.29
C SER A 792 23.29 22.35 -10.71
N VAL A 793 22.48 22.87 -9.79
CA VAL A 793 21.27 22.21 -9.28
C VAL A 793 20.08 23.13 -9.53
N LYS A 794 19.14 22.65 -10.34
CA LYS A 794 17.94 23.39 -10.71
C LYS A 794 16.71 22.69 -10.19
N LEU A 795 15.79 23.48 -9.65
CA LEU A 795 14.45 23.04 -9.35
C LEU A 795 13.48 23.84 -10.21
N SER A 796 12.79 23.15 -11.10
CA SER A 796 11.74 23.74 -11.93
C SER A 796 10.40 23.20 -11.47
N PRO A 797 9.43 24.04 -11.08
CA PRO A 797 8.07 23.57 -10.89
C PRO A 797 7.53 22.97 -12.20
N THR A 798 6.77 21.89 -12.10
CA THR A 798 6.07 21.28 -13.23
C THR A 798 4.57 21.34 -12.98
N LYS A 799 3.74 21.04 -14.00
CA LYS A 799 2.28 21.02 -13.84
C LYS A 799 1.79 20.05 -12.75
N THR A 800 2.58 19.03 -12.40
CA THR A 800 2.19 17.94 -11.49
C THR A 800 3.12 17.80 -10.28
N GLY A 801 4.05 18.73 -10.08
CA GLY A 801 5.01 18.72 -8.97
C GLY A 801 6.24 19.56 -9.26
N ALA A 802 7.42 18.95 -9.24
CA ALA A 802 8.67 19.64 -9.56
C ALA A 802 9.69 18.71 -10.19
N GLN A 803 10.56 19.27 -11.01
CA GLN A 803 11.68 18.58 -11.62
C GLN A 803 12.98 19.13 -11.04
N PHE A 804 13.77 18.21 -10.49
CA PHE A 804 15.13 18.45 -10.04
C PHE A 804 16.09 18.06 -11.16
N VAL A 805 16.93 18.98 -11.60
CA VAL A 805 17.96 18.72 -12.59
C VAL A 805 19.31 19.03 -11.97
N ILE A 806 20.14 18.00 -11.83
CA ILE A 806 21.51 18.13 -11.34
C ILE A 806 22.46 17.92 -12.49
N ILE A 807 23.22 18.95 -12.84
CA ILE A 807 24.28 18.90 -13.84
C ILE A 807 25.61 18.79 -13.09
N TYR A 808 26.42 17.82 -13.46
CA TYR A 808 27.70 17.52 -12.83
C TYR A 808 28.74 17.06 -13.85
N LYS A 809 30.01 17.28 -13.55
CA LYS A 809 31.15 16.70 -14.29
C LYS A 809 31.67 15.52 -13.50
N SER A 810 31.96 14.43 -14.21
CA SER A 810 32.50 13.18 -13.68
C SER A 810 33.17 12.46 -14.84
N THR A 811 34.29 11.77 -14.60
CA THR A 811 34.89 10.90 -15.62
C THR A 811 34.08 9.61 -15.78
N ASP A 812 33.30 9.24 -14.76
CA ASP A 812 32.44 8.06 -14.74
C ASP A 812 30.95 8.41 -14.89
N SER A 813 30.18 7.50 -15.51
CA SER A 813 28.71 7.56 -15.48
C SER A 813 28.21 7.06 -14.13
N ARG A 814 27.61 7.95 -13.32
CA ARG A 814 27.19 7.68 -11.93
C ARG A 814 25.68 7.74 -11.80
N TYR A 815 25.05 6.65 -11.35
CA TYR A 815 23.64 6.73 -10.96
C TYR A 815 23.46 7.73 -9.82
N VAL A 816 22.31 8.39 -9.74
CA VAL A 816 21.99 9.32 -8.65
C VAL A 816 20.70 8.89 -7.99
N ASN A 817 20.67 8.79 -6.65
CA ASN A 817 19.49 8.38 -5.89
C ASN A 817 19.18 9.35 -4.73
N ILE A 818 17.92 9.38 -4.30
CA ILE A 818 17.42 10.26 -3.24
C ILE A 818 17.43 9.52 -1.90
N PHE A 819 17.81 10.24 -0.86
CA PHE A 819 18.02 9.67 0.46
C PHE A 819 17.70 10.67 1.61
N ASN A 820 17.25 10.18 2.78
CA ASN A 820 17.03 10.97 4.00
C ASN A 820 17.39 10.21 5.31
N PRO A 821 18.51 10.55 5.96
CA PRO A 821 18.83 10.12 7.32
C PRO A 821 18.29 11.11 8.37
N PRO A 822 17.96 10.71 9.61
CA PRO A 822 18.01 9.36 10.19
C PRO A 822 16.66 8.62 10.20
N ASN A 823 15.58 9.25 9.73
CA ASN A 823 14.23 8.67 9.65
C ASN A 823 14.02 8.04 8.26
N GLY A 824 14.76 6.96 8.01
CA GLY A 824 14.91 6.36 6.68
C GLY A 824 13.59 6.00 5.99
N ASP A 825 12.52 5.76 6.74
CA ASP A 825 11.20 5.32 6.28
C ASP A 825 10.52 6.32 5.31
N ARG A 826 10.69 7.63 5.51
CA ARG A 826 9.89 8.63 4.78
C ARG A 826 10.31 8.88 3.33
N LEU A 827 11.61 8.80 3.03
CA LEU A 827 12.13 8.87 1.65
C LEU A 827 12.55 7.50 1.10
N LEU A 828 12.54 6.41 1.91
CA LEU A 828 12.77 5.03 1.44
C LEU A 828 11.84 4.66 0.29
N LYS A 829 10.60 5.15 0.30
CA LYS A 829 9.64 5.03 -0.81
C LYS A 829 10.09 5.65 -2.14
N PHE A 830 11.18 6.43 -2.15
CA PHE A 830 11.80 7.01 -3.34
C PHE A 830 13.08 6.29 -3.76
N GLN A 831 13.42 5.14 -3.14
CA GLN A 831 14.63 4.38 -3.44
C GLN A 831 14.69 3.91 -4.91
N ASP A 832 13.53 3.68 -5.53
CA ASP A 832 13.42 3.28 -6.94
C ASP A 832 13.58 4.45 -7.92
N LYS A 833 13.59 5.70 -7.43
CA LYS A 833 13.84 6.89 -8.24
C LYS A 833 15.34 7.09 -8.43
N VAL A 834 15.95 6.16 -9.17
CA VAL A 834 17.35 6.24 -9.59
C VAL A 834 17.42 6.93 -10.95
N ALA A 835 18.05 8.12 -11.00
CA ALA A 835 18.35 8.76 -12.27
C ALA A 835 19.63 8.15 -12.84
N LYS A 836 19.52 7.46 -13.99
CA LYS A 836 20.70 7.14 -14.81
C LYS A 836 21.11 8.41 -15.55
N PRO A 837 22.36 8.87 -15.42
CA PRO A 837 22.75 10.13 -16.00
C PRO A 837 22.88 10.02 -17.52
N ILE A 838 22.42 11.04 -18.22
CA ILE A 838 22.66 11.22 -19.64
C ILE A 838 23.55 12.46 -19.76
N LYS A 839 24.78 12.30 -20.27
CA LYS A 839 25.74 13.39 -20.49
C LYS A 839 26.08 14.25 -19.24
N GLY A 840 26.23 13.63 -18.07
CA GLY A 840 26.54 14.36 -16.82
C GLY A 840 25.34 15.10 -16.21
N GLN A 841 24.12 14.67 -16.53
CA GLN A 841 22.89 15.23 -15.97
C GLN A 841 22.03 14.14 -15.34
N ALA A 842 21.63 14.34 -14.08
CA ALA A 842 20.64 13.52 -13.38
C ALA A 842 19.33 14.31 -13.22
N THR A 843 18.21 13.72 -13.64
CA THR A 843 16.91 14.38 -13.61
C THR A 843 15.94 13.57 -12.76
N PHE A 844 15.34 14.21 -11.77
CA PHE A 844 14.32 13.62 -10.91
C PHE A 844 13.02 14.37 -11.09
N THR A 845 11.95 13.65 -11.42
CA THR A 845 10.61 14.22 -11.45
C THR A 845 9.87 13.78 -10.20
N PHE A 846 9.49 14.75 -9.40
CA PHE A 846 8.72 14.59 -8.18
C PHE A 846 7.29 15.06 -8.42
N THR A 847 6.32 14.26 -8.01
CA THR A 847 4.91 14.68 -7.95
C THR A 847 4.71 15.66 -6.80
N GLN A 848 3.59 16.38 -6.76
CA GLN A 848 3.27 17.32 -5.67
C GLN A 848 3.28 16.65 -4.28
N LYS A 849 2.84 15.38 -4.21
CA LYS A 849 2.93 14.47 -3.06
C LYS A 849 4.37 14.30 -2.57
N GLU A 850 5.25 14.04 -3.52
CA GLU A 850 6.65 13.80 -3.25
C GLU A 850 7.38 15.09 -2.89
N VAL A 851 7.09 16.21 -3.56
CA VAL A 851 7.56 17.55 -3.16
C VAL A 851 7.16 17.87 -1.73
N THR A 852 5.93 17.57 -1.33
CA THR A 852 5.47 17.75 0.07
C THR A 852 6.27 16.86 1.03
N THR A 853 6.58 15.62 0.63
CA THR A 853 7.45 14.73 1.40
C THR A 853 8.88 15.31 1.50
N LEU A 854 9.45 15.83 0.41
CA LEU A 854 10.77 16.48 0.38
C LEU A 854 10.81 17.74 1.26
N LEU A 855 9.71 18.50 1.31
CA LEU A 855 9.61 19.67 2.16
C LEU A 855 9.52 19.30 3.66
N GLY A 856 8.94 18.14 3.98
CA GLY A 856 8.73 17.66 5.34
C GLY A 856 9.91 16.94 5.99
N VAL A 857 11.03 16.75 5.29
CA VAL A 857 12.21 16.04 5.81
C VAL A 857 13.36 16.95 6.25
N GLY A 858 13.23 18.27 6.10
CA GLY A 858 14.25 19.25 6.53
C GLY A 858 15.49 19.32 5.60
N LEU A 859 15.99 18.16 5.15
CA LEU A 859 17.15 18.03 4.28
C LEU A 859 16.91 16.90 3.27
N VAL A 860 17.23 17.14 2.01
CA VAL A 860 17.18 16.14 0.93
C VAL A 860 18.60 15.85 0.50
N ALA A 861 18.99 14.58 0.52
CA ALA A 861 20.30 14.14 0.04
C ALA A 861 20.18 13.43 -1.32
N PHE A 862 21.06 13.77 -2.26
CA PHE A 862 21.26 13.05 -3.50
C PHE A 862 22.65 12.43 -3.49
N LYS A 863 22.74 11.10 -3.59
CA LYS A 863 24.00 10.36 -3.59
C LYS A 863 24.41 10.01 -5.03
N PHE A 864 25.68 10.21 -5.35
CA PHE A 864 26.27 9.99 -6.69
C PHE A 864 27.11 8.72 -6.71
N GLY A 865 26.57 7.67 -7.32
CA GLY A 865 27.23 6.37 -7.39
C GLY A 865 27.41 5.74 -6.01
N ASN A 866 28.43 4.89 -5.88
CA ASN A 866 28.65 4.09 -4.68
C ASN A 866 29.43 4.81 -3.56
N LYS A 867 30.27 5.79 -3.93
CA LYS A 867 31.17 6.52 -3.03
C LYS A 867 30.40 7.50 -2.13
N ASN A 868 31.06 8.05 -1.11
CA ASN A 868 30.51 9.07 -0.19
C ASN A 868 30.40 10.44 -0.88
N ASP A 869 29.71 10.46 -2.01
CA ASP A 869 29.53 11.61 -2.87
C ASP A 869 28.10 12.10 -2.76
N PHE A 870 27.88 13.15 -1.97
CA PHE A 870 26.56 13.65 -1.62
C PHE A 870 26.38 15.09 -2.06
N LEU A 871 25.18 15.37 -2.54
CA LEU A 871 24.63 16.71 -2.68
C LEU A 871 23.49 16.85 -1.68
N PHE A 872 23.54 17.89 -0.86
CA PHE A 872 22.52 18.20 0.12
C PHE A 872 21.77 19.46 -0.28
N VAL A 873 20.44 19.39 -0.21
CA VAL A 873 19.56 20.51 -0.49
C VAL A 873 18.60 20.67 0.68
N ARG A 874 18.57 21.86 1.27
CA ARG A 874 17.66 22.15 2.39
C ARG A 874 16.22 22.26 1.87
N SER A 875 15.28 21.74 2.63
CA SER A 875 13.86 21.86 2.29
C SER A 875 13.40 23.33 2.23
N SER A 876 14.04 24.23 2.99
CA SER A 876 13.80 25.68 2.94
C SER A 876 14.12 26.28 1.56
N ASP A 877 15.19 25.81 0.92
CA ASP A 877 15.65 26.36 -0.36
C ASP A 877 14.78 25.84 -1.51
N ILE A 878 14.36 24.57 -1.41
CA ILE A 878 13.30 23.97 -2.23
C ILE A 878 12.01 24.79 -2.09
N ALA A 879 11.59 25.10 -0.85
CA ALA A 879 10.38 25.88 -0.60
C ALA A 879 10.46 27.31 -1.18
N ASN A 880 11.61 27.97 -1.04
CA ASN A 880 11.80 29.35 -1.50
C ASN A 880 11.73 29.47 -3.02
N LEU A 881 12.29 28.51 -3.76
CA LEU A 881 12.20 28.47 -5.22
C LEU A 881 10.80 28.13 -5.73
N LEU A 882 10.05 27.29 -5.01
CA LEU A 882 8.67 26.96 -5.34
C LEU A 882 7.67 28.08 -4.97
N LYS A 883 8.04 28.99 -4.06
CA LYS A 883 7.21 30.14 -3.62
C LYS A 883 7.37 31.41 -4.47
N LYS A 884 8.53 31.63 -5.12
CA LYS A 884 8.75 32.78 -6.01
C LYS A 884 8.01 32.57 -7.33
N LYS A 885 6.70 32.86 -7.35
CA LYS A 885 5.90 32.97 -8.58
C LYS A 885 6.37 34.17 -9.41
N VAL A 886 6.72 33.93 -10.67
CA VAL A 886 5.96 34.42 -11.84
C VAL A 886 5.98 33.33 -12.89
#